data_AF-A0AAN1Y3B1-F1
#
_entry.id   AF-A0AAN1Y3B1-F1
#
_cell.length_a   1.000
_cell.length_b   1.000
_cell.length_c   1.000
_cell.angle_alpha   90.00
_cell.angle_beta   90.00
_cell.angle_gamma   90.00
#
_symmetry.space_group_name_H-M   'P 1'
#
loop_
_entity.id
_entity.type
_entity.pdbx_description
1 polymer ?
#
loop_
_entity_poly.entity_id
_entity_poly.type
_entity_poly.pdbx_seq_one_letter_code
_entity_poly.pdbx_strand_id
1 'polypeptide(L)'
;MSTYKTKNPLGSAAVKDLYDNAENVDKFVNDRTKEDLEDRLGVLRKTWHGMEMIFSRFIDYITGRGEQAVAAIGWQELGNWAVGLAVDNRQQIVYYNGSWYKYLGELEHVIAGDSPENDGGVWSAENPTGKWSNIGDAALRSNLGSSVPGMGAGISKLEQPGNVQNALREFYADAFPGIDPTGQTSSTQGILDAIAQINSQVDSTYNGDITTYPRLVFRGGVFLAAGLLVKSNIVIEGNDGTLFVPEAGTDASHVWITKGTEATTPSGGAKRLFRPVFRNIKIGYGFQNKFDDVVIAENVGGIKLEHSSYAIMENVEMRYLDGEGLTGESVWDSTIYNLRIMHCGNTRDRNNIKYGLNFGPGSDGTDGSNANRFIGLHIETCPAMMKFGKRSRHNFIIGGKLEGIRNNDPLAYGPSVFEGVDGLQFLGVELSWSNIGHRMFRAVGTTVMNDTSDDDTSDYENDHCRGIEFIGCSTIDSQNLPGDYFEYSSRRGRLNITGGYMHHVRYLLTGSDINLRGVALTQCGPTLGNIGDNVLVEGLMVENHRVLSSGTFNVFSVSGKNNVIRNCEFSTPYGSNSNGCAWIAQSSTADLRVENVTFGGKMQWGIKGAPSAFQYKKFKNLVLADGADYGEIVQGGFSVDGLPTRLINNSGGAVTLMQEVAANTTAIFRGCIHGSASLTIRVENSAGAYVGAATALTDFSISTPQITGNLSNNFSAGGSGTPGDGRFYISSSGNDLSFTNRTTGTVKVYLISINAKM
;
A
#
# COMPACT_ATOMS: atom_id res chain seq x y z
N MET A 1 -69.29 96.23 -55.12
CA MET A 1 -70.23 96.87 -54.18
C MET A 1 -71.55 96.11 -54.25
N SER A 2 -71.77 95.21 -53.30
CA SER A 2 -73.07 94.67 -52.85
C SER A 2 -72.91 94.44 -51.34
N THR A 3 -73.90 94.85 -50.55
CA THR A 3 -73.72 95.33 -49.17
C THR A 3 -74.59 94.56 -48.19
N TYR A 4 -74.68 93.22 -48.21
CA TYR A 4 -75.72 92.59 -47.39
C TYR A 4 -75.37 91.26 -46.73
N LYS A 5 -74.73 91.32 -45.56
CA LYS A 5 -74.83 90.30 -44.49
C LYS A 5 -76.14 90.50 -43.75
N THR A 6 -77.22 89.95 -44.28
CA THR A 6 -78.58 90.35 -43.89
C THR A 6 -78.98 89.93 -42.48
N LYS A 7 -78.26 88.98 -41.86
CA LYS A 7 -78.53 88.43 -40.51
C LYS A 7 -79.92 87.86 -40.29
N ASN A 8 -80.68 87.65 -41.37
CA ASN A 8 -81.96 86.97 -41.31
C ASN A 8 -81.75 85.48 -40.97
N PRO A 9 -82.71 84.85 -40.27
CA PRO A 9 -82.61 83.44 -39.92
C PRO A 9 -82.47 82.52 -41.14
N LEU A 10 -81.91 81.34 -40.92
CA LEU A 10 -81.75 80.30 -41.95
C LEU A 10 -83.12 79.88 -42.50
N GLY A 11 -83.25 79.78 -43.82
CA GLY A 11 -84.52 79.51 -44.52
C GLY A 11 -85.27 80.76 -45.02
N SER A 12 -84.73 81.97 -44.79
CA SER A 12 -85.31 83.19 -45.36
C SER A 12 -85.22 83.22 -46.89
N ALA A 13 -86.37 83.47 -47.54
CA ALA A 13 -86.51 83.56 -49.00
C ALA A 13 -86.37 85.00 -49.54
N ALA A 14 -85.93 85.94 -48.71
CA ALA A 14 -85.69 87.31 -49.16
C ALA A 14 -84.63 87.33 -50.29
N VAL A 15 -84.89 88.08 -51.36
CA VAL A 15 -84.01 88.12 -52.54
C VAL A 15 -82.55 88.47 -52.19
N LYS A 16 -82.35 89.36 -51.21
CA LYS A 16 -81.01 89.73 -50.73
C LYS A 16 -80.27 88.59 -50.04
N ASP A 17 -80.99 87.71 -49.36
CA ASP A 17 -80.44 86.56 -48.64
C ASP A 17 -80.03 85.43 -49.61
N LEU A 18 -80.82 85.24 -50.67
CA LEU A 18 -80.50 84.28 -51.73
C LEU A 18 -79.26 84.72 -52.49
N TYR A 19 -79.15 86.02 -52.80
CA TYR A 19 -77.96 86.58 -53.46
C TYR A 19 -76.71 86.48 -52.59
N ASP A 20 -76.77 86.86 -51.30
CA ASP A 20 -75.61 86.78 -50.39
C ASP A 20 -75.21 85.33 -50.09
N ASN A 21 -76.16 84.39 -50.01
CA ASN A 21 -75.85 82.97 -49.94
C ASN A 21 -75.11 82.47 -51.18
N ALA A 22 -75.57 82.83 -52.38
CA ALA A 22 -74.91 82.43 -53.63
C ALA A 22 -73.51 83.04 -53.75
N GLU A 23 -73.36 84.32 -53.40
CA GLU A 23 -72.08 85.03 -53.39
C GLU A 23 -71.10 84.42 -52.36
N ASN A 24 -71.58 84.08 -51.16
CA ASN A 24 -70.73 83.45 -50.14
C ASN A 24 -70.37 82.01 -50.51
N VAL A 25 -71.29 81.21 -51.07
CA VAL A 25 -70.98 79.85 -51.54
C VAL A 25 -69.95 79.89 -52.67
N ASP A 26 -70.10 80.81 -53.63
CA ASP A 26 -69.12 81.01 -54.71
C ASP A 26 -67.74 81.34 -54.13
N LYS A 27 -67.66 82.26 -53.16
CA LYS A 27 -66.38 82.57 -52.50
C LYS A 27 -65.84 81.42 -51.65
N PHE A 28 -66.68 80.70 -50.90
CA PHE A 28 -66.21 79.58 -50.08
C PHE A 28 -65.65 78.43 -50.91
N VAL A 29 -66.21 78.18 -52.08
CA VAL A 29 -65.80 77.07 -52.96
C VAL A 29 -64.69 77.49 -53.91
N ASN A 30 -64.80 78.68 -54.52
CA ASN A 30 -63.95 79.10 -55.63
C ASN A 30 -62.84 80.09 -55.25
N ASP A 31 -62.82 80.68 -54.04
CA ASP A 31 -61.69 81.53 -53.63
C ASP A 31 -60.44 80.65 -53.44
N ARG A 32 -59.38 80.99 -54.18
CA ARG A 32 -58.12 80.23 -54.25
C ARG A 32 -57.02 80.82 -53.37
N THR A 33 -57.34 81.80 -52.53
CA THR A 33 -56.32 82.58 -51.81
C THR A 33 -56.63 82.72 -50.32
N LYS A 34 -57.90 82.78 -49.95
CA LYS A 34 -58.30 82.94 -48.55
C LYS A 34 -58.61 81.57 -47.96
N GLU A 35 -58.04 81.26 -46.80
CA GLU A 35 -58.31 80.00 -46.09
C GLU A 35 -59.64 80.06 -45.30
N ASP A 36 -60.08 81.26 -44.97
CA ASP A 36 -61.33 81.50 -44.25
C ASP A 36 -62.07 82.70 -44.82
N LEU A 37 -63.40 82.62 -44.77
CA LEU A 37 -64.29 83.71 -45.12
C LEU A 37 -65.48 83.75 -44.16
N GLU A 38 -66.07 84.93 -43.98
CA GLU A 38 -67.30 85.07 -43.21
C GLU A 38 -68.50 84.66 -44.06
N ASP A 39 -69.40 83.86 -43.48
CA ASP A 39 -70.69 83.54 -44.11
C ASP A 39 -71.66 84.73 -44.02
N ARG A 40 -72.86 84.56 -44.58
CA ARG A 40 -73.89 85.61 -44.58
C ARG A 40 -74.34 86.08 -43.18
N LEU A 41 -74.03 85.31 -42.13
CA LEU A 41 -74.30 85.66 -40.73
C LEU A 41 -73.09 86.30 -40.04
N GLY A 42 -71.94 86.37 -40.72
CA GLY A 42 -70.68 86.91 -40.19
C GLY A 42 -69.83 85.86 -39.47
N VAL A 43 -70.11 84.56 -39.63
CA VAL A 43 -69.33 83.49 -38.99
C VAL A 43 -68.22 83.05 -39.92
N LEU A 44 -66.97 83.07 -39.44
CA LEU A 44 -65.84 82.53 -40.20
C LEU A 44 -66.03 81.03 -40.46
N ARG A 45 -65.98 80.64 -41.73
CA ARG A 45 -65.90 79.24 -42.17
C ARG A 45 -64.66 79.06 -43.01
N LYS A 46 -64.16 77.82 -43.04
CA LYS A 46 -63.08 77.43 -43.93
C LYS A 46 -63.58 77.44 -45.37
N THR A 47 -62.80 78.02 -46.26
CA THR A 47 -62.99 77.85 -47.71
C THR A 47 -62.49 76.46 -48.12
N TRP A 48 -62.86 76.01 -49.31
CA TRP A 48 -62.31 74.79 -49.91
C TRP A 48 -60.78 74.86 -49.98
N HIS A 49 -60.23 76.01 -50.41
CA HIS A 49 -58.79 76.26 -50.42
C HIS A 49 -58.17 76.16 -49.02
N GLY A 50 -58.83 76.66 -47.98
CA GLY A 50 -58.37 76.52 -46.59
C GLY A 50 -58.33 75.08 -46.11
N MET A 51 -59.32 74.26 -46.50
CA MET A 51 -59.30 72.82 -46.21
C MET A 51 -58.17 72.09 -46.97
N GLU A 52 -57.92 72.44 -48.23
CA GLU A 52 -56.81 71.91 -49.04
C GLU A 52 -55.44 72.26 -48.42
N MET A 53 -55.27 73.50 -47.92
CA MET A 53 -54.03 73.94 -47.28
C MET A 53 -53.78 73.23 -45.94
N ILE A 54 -54.83 73.02 -45.14
CA ILE A 54 -54.73 72.24 -43.89
C ILE A 54 -54.33 70.79 -44.19
N PHE A 55 -54.96 70.17 -45.20
CA PHE A 55 -54.63 68.80 -45.59
C PHE A 55 -53.19 68.69 -46.10
N SER A 56 -52.74 69.62 -46.93
CA SER A 56 -51.35 69.65 -47.45
C SER A 56 -50.33 69.79 -46.31
N ARG A 57 -50.56 70.72 -45.38
CA ARG A 57 -49.69 70.90 -44.19
C ARG A 57 -49.64 69.65 -43.30
N PHE A 58 -50.76 68.92 -43.19
CA PHE A 58 -50.81 67.67 -42.42
C PHE A 58 -50.01 66.54 -43.07
N ILE A 59 -50.06 66.41 -44.40
CA ILE A 59 -49.23 65.45 -45.16
C ILE A 59 -47.74 65.77 -44.99
N ASP A 60 -47.33 67.04 -45.10
CA ASP A 60 -45.94 67.46 -44.91
C ASP A 60 -45.43 67.11 -43.49
N TYR A 61 -46.27 67.33 -42.48
CA TYR A 61 -45.94 67.03 -41.08
C TYR A 61 -45.71 65.54 -40.82
N ILE A 62 -46.55 64.65 -41.38
CA ILE A 62 -46.40 63.19 -41.20
C ILE A 62 -45.18 62.68 -41.98
N THR A 63 -44.96 63.17 -43.20
CA THR A 63 -43.86 62.73 -44.06
C THR A 63 -42.50 63.07 -43.45
N GLY A 64 -42.32 64.30 -42.96
CA GLY A 64 -41.05 64.73 -42.35
C GLY A 64 -40.67 63.98 -41.07
N ARG A 65 -41.65 63.56 -40.23
CA ARG A 65 -41.36 62.74 -39.05
C ARG A 65 -41.14 61.26 -39.39
N GLY A 66 -41.78 60.75 -40.44
CA GLY A 66 -41.56 59.40 -40.94
C GLY A 66 -40.13 59.19 -41.43
N GLU A 67 -39.60 60.15 -42.18
CA GLU A 67 -38.22 60.11 -42.71
C GLU A 67 -37.16 60.15 -41.59
N GLN A 68 -37.36 61.00 -40.58
CA GLN A 68 -36.44 61.07 -39.42
C GLN A 68 -36.46 59.80 -38.56
N ALA A 69 -37.61 59.14 -38.44
CA ALA A 69 -37.74 57.91 -37.66
C ALA A 69 -37.10 56.71 -38.36
N VAL A 70 -37.17 56.61 -39.69
CA VAL A 70 -36.55 55.53 -40.46
C VAL A 70 -35.02 55.68 -40.52
N ALA A 71 -34.51 56.91 -40.61
CA ALA A 71 -33.07 57.18 -40.63
C ALA A 71 -32.33 56.79 -39.32
N ALA A 72 -33.05 56.66 -38.20
CA ALA A 72 -32.49 56.38 -36.88
C ALA A 72 -32.44 54.89 -36.49
N ILE A 73 -32.83 53.96 -37.38
CA ILE A 73 -32.95 52.53 -37.06
C ILE A 73 -31.94 51.71 -37.87
N GLY A 74 -30.94 51.13 -37.20
CA GLY A 74 -29.95 50.19 -37.78
C GLY A 74 -28.61 50.81 -38.18
N TRP A 75 -27.69 49.97 -38.65
CA TRP A 75 -26.44 50.42 -39.28
C TRP A 75 -26.72 50.83 -40.73
N GLN A 76 -26.16 51.96 -41.15
CA GLN A 76 -26.23 52.47 -42.51
C GLN A 76 -24.99 52.00 -43.28
N GLU A 77 -25.19 51.08 -44.21
CA GLU A 77 -24.10 50.55 -45.03
C GLU A 77 -23.69 51.56 -46.10
N LEU A 78 -22.46 52.08 -46.01
CA LEU A 78 -21.88 52.94 -47.06
C LEU A 78 -21.30 52.14 -48.23
N GLY A 79 -21.25 50.81 -48.10
CA GLY A 79 -20.65 49.91 -49.08
C GLY A 79 -19.16 49.68 -48.84
N ASN A 80 -18.44 49.34 -49.92
CA ASN A 80 -17.03 48.98 -49.85
C ASN A 80 -16.14 50.20 -49.58
N TRP A 81 -15.07 49.99 -48.84
CA TRP A 81 -14.04 50.98 -48.55
C TRP A 81 -13.49 51.61 -49.83
N ALA A 82 -13.45 52.93 -49.86
CA ALA A 82 -12.84 53.71 -50.93
C ALA A 82 -12.29 55.02 -50.36
N VAL A 83 -11.10 55.41 -50.83
CA VAL A 83 -10.57 56.76 -50.57
C VAL A 83 -11.54 57.78 -51.18
N GLY A 84 -11.94 58.78 -50.39
CA GLY A 84 -12.94 59.78 -50.75
C GLY A 84 -14.37 59.46 -50.30
N LEU A 85 -14.62 58.29 -49.71
CA LEU A 85 -15.93 57.95 -49.14
C LEU A 85 -16.14 58.73 -47.82
N ALA A 86 -17.26 59.47 -47.72
CA ALA A 86 -17.59 60.27 -46.56
C ALA A 86 -18.41 59.46 -45.54
N VAL A 87 -17.98 59.52 -44.29
CA VAL A 87 -18.72 59.08 -43.11
C VAL A 87 -19.20 60.33 -42.38
N ASP A 88 -20.48 60.64 -42.51
CA ASP A 88 -21.11 61.82 -41.92
C ASP A 88 -21.93 61.47 -40.67
N ASN A 89 -22.21 60.17 -40.46
CA ASN A 89 -23.08 59.70 -39.42
C ASN A 89 -22.46 58.57 -38.58
N ARG A 90 -22.75 58.56 -37.28
CA ARG A 90 -22.21 57.58 -36.33
C ARG A 90 -22.75 56.17 -36.54
N GLN A 91 -23.92 56.02 -37.17
CA GLN A 91 -24.48 54.72 -37.53
C GLN A 91 -23.98 54.22 -38.89
N GLN A 92 -23.08 54.92 -39.58
CA GLN A 92 -22.53 54.44 -40.84
C GLN A 92 -21.41 53.43 -40.66
N ILE A 93 -21.40 52.42 -41.52
CA ILE A 93 -20.43 51.33 -41.54
C ILE A 93 -19.87 51.16 -42.94
N VAL A 94 -18.57 50.86 -43.03
CA VAL A 94 -17.82 50.70 -44.28
C VAL A 94 -17.27 49.27 -44.32
N TYR A 95 -17.47 48.59 -45.44
CA TYR A 95 -17.00 47.22 -45.63
C TYR A 95 -15.56 47.21 -46.13
N TYR A 96 -14.67 46.57 -45.41
CA TYR A 96 -13.29 46.38 -45.83
C TYR A 96 -12.86 44.94 -45.55
N ASN A 97 -12.30 44.27 -46.57
CA ASN A 97 -11.65 42.98 -46.45
C ASN A 97 -12.40 41.92 -45.60
N GLY A 98 -13.68 41.69 -45.90
CA GLY A 98 -14.47 40.67 -45.20
C GLY A 98 -15.22 41.14 -43.96
N SER A 99 -15.03 42.38 -43.51
CA SER A 99 -15.60 42.90 -42.26
C SER A 99 -16.20 44.28 -42.39
N TRP A 100 -17.17 44.60 -41.53
CA TRP A 100 -17.73 45.93 -41.39
C TRP A 100 -17.01 46.73 -40.31
N TYR A 101 -16.68 47.98 -40.62
CA TYR A 101 -15.99 48.90 -39.74
C TYR A 101 -16.85 50.14 -39.49
N LYS A 102 -16.92 50.58 -38.23
CA LYS A 102 -17.47 51.89 -37.85
C LYS A 102 -16.35 52.88 -37.57
N TYR A 103 -16.60 54.15 -37.86
CA TYR A 103 -15.69 55.24 -37.52
C TYR A 103 -15.92 55.73 -36.08
N LEU A 104 -14.83 55.92 -35.35
CA LEU A 104 -14.79 56.36 -33.95
C LEU A 104 -14.38 57.82 -33.80
N GLY A 105 -13.78 58.44 -34.82
CA GLY A 105 -13.28 59.81 -34.79
C GLY A 105 -14.36 60.90 -34.80
N GLU A 106 -13.93 62.13 -35.05
CA GLU A 106 -14.82 63.29 -35.25
C GLU A 106 -15.47 63.21 -36.63
N LEU A 107 -16.78 63.42 -36.69
CA LEU A 107 -17.56 63.47 -37.93
C LEU A 107 -17.76 64.93 -38.34
N GLU A 108 -17.86 65.28 -39.62
CA GLU A 108 -17.80 64.43 -40.82
C GLU A 108 -16.35 64.01 -41.17
N HIS A 109 -16.15 62.75 -41.58
CA HIS A 109 -14.85 62.19 -41.91
C HIS A 109 -14.82 61.70 -43.36
N VAL A 110 -13.78 62.03 -44.10
CA VAL A 110 -13.56 61.52 -45.46
C VAL A 110 -12.39 60.55 -45.41
N ILE A 111 -12.60 59.31 -45.83
CA ILE A 111 -11.56 58.27 -45.87
C ILE A 111 -10.40 58.77 -46.75
N ALA A 112 -9.22 58.93 -46.16
CA ALA A 112 -8.01 59.38 -46.82
C ALA A 112 -6.99 58.24 -47.03
N GLY A 113 -7.05 57.20 -46.20
CA GLY A 113 -6.22 55.98 -46.32
C GLY A 113 -6.87 54.87 -47.15
N ASP A 114 -6.06 54.04 -47.80
CA ASP A 114 -6.48 52.87 -48.58
C ASP A 114 -6.91 51.66 -47.71
N SER A 115 -6.76 51.75 -46.40
CA SER A 115 -7.25 50.79 -45.41
C SER A 115 -7.63 51.46 -44.08
N PRO A 116 -8.41 50.80 -43.21
CA PRO A 116 -8.66 51.27 -41.84
C PRO A 116 -7.39 51.53 -41.03
N GLU A 117 -6.34 50.75 -41.25
CA GLU A 117 -5.04 50.92 -40.61
C GLU A 117 -4.35 52.21 -41.08
N ASN A 118 -4.44 52.52 -42.38
CA ASN A 118 -3.82 53.70 -42.98
C ASN A 118 -4.68 54.97 -42.86
N ASP A 119 -5.95 54.83 -42.48
CA ASP A 119 -6.90 55.93 -42.27
C ASP A 119 -7.17 56.20 -40.77
N GLY A 120 -6.10 56.35 -39.99
CA GLY A 120 -6.17 56.65 -38.56
C GLY A 120 -6.16 55.42 -37.63
N GLY A 121 -5.96 54.22 -38.17
CA GLY A 121 -5.72 53.00 -37.40
C GLY A 121 -6.99 52.27 -36.95
N VAL A 122 -6.90 50.95 -36.81
CA VAL A 122 -7.95 50.14 -36.18
C VAL A 122 -7.76 50.14 -34.67
N TRP A 123 -8.83 50.44 -33.94
CA TRP A 123 -8.89 50.37 -32.50
C TRP A 123 -8.68 48.94 -32.01
N SER A 124 -7.74 48.78 -31.09
CA SER A 124 -7.43 47.55 -30.35
C SER A 124 -6.89 47.92 -28.96
N ALA A 125 -6.67 46.94 -28.09
CA ALA A 125 -6.06 47.19 -26.79
C ALA A 125 -4.63 47.77 -26.93
N GLU A 126 -3.91 47.34 -27.96
CA GLU A 126 -2.55 47.78 -28.29
C GLU A 126 -2.52 49.10 -29.08
N ASN A 127 -3.62 49.47 -29.74
CA ASN A 127 -3.80 50.75 -30.45
C ASN A 127 -5.09 51.48 -29.98
N PRO A 128 -5.11 52.04 -28.76
CA PRO A 128 -6.31 52.66 -28.18
C PRO A 128 -6.72 53.95 -28.88
N THR A 129 -5.86 54.54 -29.71
CA THR A 129 -6.10 55.75 -30.48
C THR A 129 -6.68 55.50 -31.88
N GLY A 130 -6.83 54.23 -32.28
CA GLY A 130 -7.37 53.85 -33.57
C GLY A 130 -8.76 54.44 -33.83
N LYS A 131 -8.96 54.97 -35.04
CA LYS A 131 -10.19 55.66 -35.46
C LYS A 131 -11.24 54.74 -36.09
N TRP A 132 -10.92 53.48 -36.36
CA TRP A 132 -11.86 52.51 -36.93
C TRP A 132 -12.08 51.30 -36.01
N SER A 133 -13.30 50.76 -35.95
CA SER A 133 -13.62 49.59 -35.12
C SER A 133 -14.39 48.54 -35.93
N ASN A 134 -13.88 47.31 -35.97
CA ASN A 134 -14.55 46.17 -36.59
C ASN A 134 -15.76 45.75 -35.72
N ILE A 135 -16.91 45.53 -36.36
CA ILE A 135 -18.21 45.38 -35.68
C ILE A 135 -18.57 43.91 -35.34
N GLY A 136 -17.88 42.90 -35.88
CA GLY A 136 -18.32 41.49 -35.73
C GLY A 136 -17.25 40.44 -35.41
N ASP A 137 -16.06 40.51 -36.00
CA ASP A 137 -15.10 39.39 -35.96
C ASP A 137 -13.93 39.64 -34.99
N ALA A 138 -13.38 40.86 -34.97
CA ALA A 138 -12.21 41.17 -34.15
C ALA A 138 -12.47 41.04 -32.64
N ALA A 139 -13.64 41.49 -32.16
CA ALA A 139 -14.01 41.39 -30.76
C ALA A 139 -14.21 39.92 -30.33
N LEU A 140 -14.85 39.10 -31.18
CA LEU A 140 -15.04 37.68 -30.89
C LEU A 140 -13.71 36.92 -30.94
N ARG A 141 -12.83 37.17 -31.93
CA ARG A 141 -11.49 36.57 -31.97
C ARG A 141 -10.64 36.96 -30.78
N SER A 142 -10.70 38.23 -30.36
CA SER A 142 -10.05 38.71 -29.14
C SER A 142 -10.57 37.97 -27.91
N ASN A 143 -11.89 37.81 -27.78
CA ASN A 143 -12.48 37.03 -26.69
C ASN A 143 -12.12 35.53 -26.75
N LEU A 144 -12.09 34.92 -27.94
CA LEU A 144 -11.72 33.51 -28.11
C LEU A 144 -10.23 33.25 -27.82
N GLY A 145 -9.34 34.21 -28.10
CA GLY A 145 -7.91 34.15 -27.81
C GLY A 145 -7.51 34.66 -26.42
N SER A 146 -8.46 35.17 -25.64
CA SER A 146 -8.19 35.79 -24.33
C SER A 146 -8.13 34.76 -23.20
N SER A 147 -7.19 34.96 -22.27
CA SER A 147 -7.06 34.22 -21.01
C SER A 147 -7.83 34.85 -19.84
N VAL A 148 -8.57 35.95 -20.07
CA VAL A 148 -9.37 36.62 -19.04
C VAL A 148 -10.51 35.71 -18.55
N PRO A 149 -10.79 35.63 -17.23
CA PRO A 149 -11.90 34.84 -16.71
C PRO A 149 -13.22 35.09 -17.44
N GLY A 150 -13.88 34.02 -17.89
CA GLY A 150 -15.12 34.07 -18.66
C GLY A 150 -14.95 34.19 -20.18
N MET A 151 -13.72 34.35 -20.68
CA MET A 151 -13.37 34.37 -22.11
C MET A 151 -12.80 33.02 -22.57
N GLY A 152 -12.34 32.92 -23.83
CA GLY A 152 -11.77 31.70 -24.39
C GLY A 152 -12.75 30.53 -24.41
N ALA A 153 -12.41 29.43 -23.73
CA ALA A 153 -13.32 28.29 -23.58
C ALA A 153 -14.60 28.65 -22.77
N GLY A 154 -14.57 29.72 -21.96
CA GLY A 154 -15.68 30.16 -21.12
C GLY A 154 -16.89 30.69 -21.90
N ILE A 155 -16.70 31.17 -23.13
CA ILE A 155 -17.80 31.68 -23.99
C ILE A 155 -18.49 30.59 -24.81
N SER A 156 -17.92 29.38 -24.86
CA SER A 156 -18.51 28.25 -25.59
C SER A 156 -19.44 27.45 -24.68
N LYS A 157 -20.74 27.70 -24.76
CA LYS A 157 -21.76 26.98 -23.98
C LYS A 157 -21.88 25.51 -24.43
N LEU A 158 -22.15 24.60 -23.49
CA LEU A 158 -22.49 23.21 -23.79
C LEU A 158 -24.02 23.06 -23.93
N GLU A 159 -24.47 21.97 -24.56
CA GLU A 159 -25.89 21.57 -24.50
C GLU A 159 -26.30 21.24 -23.06
N GLN A 160 -25.40 20.58 -22.33
CA GLN A 160 -25.50 20.37 -20.89
C GLN A 160 -25.25 21.68 -20.14
N PRO A 161 -25.66 21.80 -18.86
CA PRO A 161 -25.32 22.97 -18.05
C PRO A 161 -23.81 23.27 -18.03
N GLY A 162 -23.46 24.55 -18.15
CA GLY A 162 -22.08 25.04 -18.15
C GLY A 162 -21.53 25.38 -19.54
N ASN A 163 -20.21 25.54 -19.60
CA ASN A 163 -19.44 25.84 -20.81
C ASN A 163 -18.26 24.86 -20.96
N VAL A 164 -17.54 24.96 -22.08
CA VAL A 164 -16.37 24.10 -22.36
C VAL A 164 -15.34 24.19 -21.23
N GLN A 165 -15.11 25.37 -20.66
CA GLN A 165 -14.22 25.54 -19.51
C GLN A 165 -14.64 24.67 -18.31
N ASN A 166 -15.95 24.55 -18.02
CA ASN A 166 -16.43 23.68 -16.94
C ASN A 166 -16.19 22.19 -17.21
N ALA A 167 -16.12 21.78 -18.47
CA ALA A 167 -15.91 20.39 -18.88
C ALA A 167 -14.43 19.99 -19.03
N LEU A 168 -13.50 20.95 -19.05
CA LEU A 168 -12.07 20.64 -19.09
C LEU A 168 -11.65 19.90 -17.81
N ARG A 169 -11.05 18.73 -18.01
CA ARG A 169 -10.55 17.85 -16.94
C ARG A 169 -9.13 17.37 -17.21
N GLU A 170 -8.66 17.47 -18.45
CA GLU A 170 -7.33 17.03 -18.86
C GLU A 170 -6.50 18.24 -19.28
N PHE A 171 -5.30 18.31 -18.72
CA PHE A 171 -4.29 19.31 -19.05
C PHE A 171 -3.07 18.53 -19.53
N TYR A 172 -2.67 18.72 -20.78
CA TYR A 172 -1.54 17.97 -21.33
C TYR A 172 -0.23 18.68 -21.04
N ALA A 173 0.74 17.95 -20.48
CA ALA A 173 2.02 18.52 -20.06
C ALA A 173 2.81 19.15 -21.22
N ASP A 174 2.72 18.57 -22.43
CA ASP A 174 3.36 19.09 -23.66
C ASP A 174 2.82 20.46 -24.12
N ALA A 175 1.66 20.91 -23.60
CA ALA A 175 1.10 22.22 -23.89
C ALA A 175 1.66 23.33 -22.99
N PHE A 176 2.38 23.00 -21.91
CA PHE A 176 2.93 23.98 -20.98
C PHE A 176 4.37 24.36 -21.36
N PRO A 177 4.70 25.67 -21.41
CA PRO A 177 6.08 26.11 -21.63
C PRO A 177 7.04 25.55 -20.59
N GLY A 178 8.25 25.19 -21.01
CA GLY A 178 9.32 24.72 -20.11
C GLY A 178 9.20 23.26 -19.67
N ILE A 179 8.23 22.50 -20.18
CA ILE A 179 8.19 21.03 -20.04
C ILE A 179 8.86 20.41 -21.27
N ASP A 180 9.96 19.69 -21.05
CA ASP A 180 10.75 19.04 -22.09
C ASP A 180 10.59 17.51 -22.02
N PRO A 181 9.88 16.89 -22.98
CA PRO A 181 9.68 15.44 -23.01
C PRO A 181 10.88 14.65 -23.58
N THR A 182 12.00 15.32 -23.90
CA THR A 182 13.21 14.67 -24.45
C THR A 182 14.23 14.27 -23.38
N GLY A 183 14.11 14.84 -22.18
CA GLY A 183 15.04 14.62 -21.06
C GLY A 183 16.36 15.40 -21.19
N GLN A 184 16.47 16.31 -22.16
CA GLN A 184 17.67 17.10 -22.40
C GLN A 184 17.77 18.33 -21.48
N THR A 185 16.63 18.89 -21.10
CA THR A 185 16.54 20.05 -20.19
C THR A 185 15.58 19.78 -19.04
N SER A 186 15.78 20.50 -17.94
CA SER A 186 14.93 20.35 -16.75
C SER A 186 13.49 20.77 -17.06
N SER A 187 12.57 19.86 -16.76
CA SER A 187 11.12 20.11 -16.78
C SER A 187 10.58 20.54 -15.41
N THR A 188 11.44 20.65 -14.39
CA THR A 188 11.04 20.91 -13.00
C THR A 188 10.13 22.14 -12.89
N GLN A 189 10.60 23.30 -13.36
CA GLN A 189 9.83 24.55 -13.24
C GLN A 189 8.56 24.53 -14.09
N GLY A 190 8.63 24.03 -15.34
CA GLY A 190 7.46 23.95 -16.22
C GLY A 190 6.34 23.07 -15.63
N ILE A 191 6.69 21.94 -15.01
CA ILE A 191 5.72 21.06 -14.34
C ILE A 191 5.14 21.73 -13.09
N LEU A 192 5.96 22.40 -12.28
CA LEU A 192 5.49 23.16 -11.12
C LEU A 192 4.51 24.29 -11.53
N ASP A 193 4.81 25.00 -12.62
CA ASP A 193 3.95 26.05 -13.17
C ASP A 193 2.63 25.46 -13.70
N ALA A 194 2.67 24.31 -14.39
CA ALA A 194 1.47 23.61 -14.83
C ALA A 194 0.58 23.20 -13.64
N ILE A 195 1.19 22.64 -12.59
CA ILE A 195 0.50 22.29 -11.34
C ILE A 195 -0.10 23.52 -10.66
N ALA A 196 0.60 24.66 -10.69
CA ALA A 196 0.12 25.93 -10.12
C ALA A 196 -1.03 26.55 -10.93
N GLN A 197 -1.03 26.41 -12.27
CA GLN A 197 -2.14 26.86 -13.12
C GLN A 197 -3.41 26.04 -12.89
N ILE A 198 -3.27 24.73 -12.60
CA ILE A 198 -4.39 23.85 -12.30
C ILE A 198 -4.92 24.07 -10.88
N ASN A 199 -4.03 24.20 -9.90
CA ASN A 199 -4.36 24.53 -8.51
C ASN A 199 -3.32 25.53 -7.99
N SER A 200 -3.73 26.77 -7.72
CA SER A 200 -2.83 27.86 -7.33
C SER A 200 -2.26 27.76 -5.91
N GLN A 201 -2.68 26.78 -5.10
CA GLN A 201 -2.06 26.58 -3.78
C GLN A 201 -0.57 26.27 -3.92
N VAL A 202 0.24 26.77 -2.98
CA VAL A 202 1.69 26.56 -2.98
C VAL A 202 2.12 25.34 -2.16
N ASP A 203 1.15 24.70 -1.49
CA ASP A 203 1.32 23.51 -0.66
C ASP A 203 0.49 22.33 -1.21
N SER A 204 0.62 21.18 -0.55
CA SER A 204 -0.02 19.92 -0.88
C SER A 204 -1.40 19.74 -0.21
N THR A 205 -1.83 20.70 0.61
CA THR A 205 -3.02 20.54 1.46
C THR A 205 -4.29 20.41 0.64
N TYR A 206 -5.32 19.80 1.23
CA TYR A 206 -6.60 19.65 0.57
C TYR A 206 -7.27 21.00 0.30
N ASN A 207 -7.72 21.21 -0.95
CA ASN A 207 -8.54 22.36 -1.33
C ASN A 207 -10.00 21.93 -1.51
N GLY A 208 -10.86 22.32 -0.57
CA GLY A 208 -12.30 22.06 -0.65
C GLY A 208 -13.01 22.81 -1.78
N ASP A 209 -12.43 23.90 -2.28
CA ASP A 209 -13.03 24.69 -3.37
C ASP A 209 -12.83 24.03 -4.74
N ILE A 210 -11.87 23.11 -4.85
CA ILE A 210 -11.62 22.34 -6.07
C ILE A 210 -12.57 21.14 -6.10
N THR A 211 -13.73 21.37 -6.72
CA THR A 211 -14.81 20.38 -6.82
C THR A 211 -14.65 19.38 -7.97
N THR A 212 -13.67 19.60 -8.84
CA THR A 212 -13.36 18.76 -10.00
C THR A 212 -11.95 18.23 -9.87
N TYR A 213 -11.69 16.94 -10.11
CA TYR A 213 -10.34 16.35 -10.06
C TYR A 213 -9.65 16.48 -11.43
N PRO A 214 -8.88 17.55 -11.70
CA PRO A 214 -8.11 17.70 -12.92
C PRO A 214 -7.03 16.62 -13.03
N ARG A 215 -6.67 16.30 -14.27
CA ARG A 215 -5.59 15.38 -14.62
C ARG A 215 -4.52 16.13 -15.39
N LEU A 216 -3.29 16.09 -14.88
CA LEU A 216 -2.10 16.48 -15.63
C LEU A 216 -1.60 15.24 -16.38
N VAL A 217 -1.72 15.27 -17.71
CA VAL A 217 -1.50 14.12 -18.59
C VAL A 217 -0.17 14.23 -19.32
N PHE A 218 0.69 13.23 -19.14
CA PHE A 218 1.97 13.05 -19.83
C PHE A 218 1.82 11.97 -20.90
N ARG A 219 1.84 12.35 -22.19
CA ARG A 219 1.60 11.44 -23.34
C ARG A 219 2.79 10.53 -23.71
N GLY A 220 3.78 10.42 -22.83
CA GLY A 220 5.05 9.75 -23.08
C GLY A 220 6.19 10.76 -23.31
N GLY A 221 7.39 10.36 -22.92
CA GLY A 221 8.55 11.24 -22.90
C GLY A 221 9.44 10.96 -21.70
N VAL A 222 10.66 11.50 -21.75
CA VAL A 222 11.60 11.51 -20.65
C VAL A 222 11.62 12.91 -20.07
N PHE A 223 11.32 13.05 -18.79
CA PHE A 223 11.22 14.34 -18.12
C PHE A 223 12.28 14.40 -17.02
N LEU A 224 13.33 15.21 -17.24
CA LEU A 224 14.32 15.48 -16.20
C LEU A 224 13.67 16.38 -15.15
N ALA A 225 13.49 15.89 -13.92
CA ALA A 225 12.78 16.64 -12.89
C ALA A 225 13.17 16.23 -11.48
N ALA A 226 13.00 17.15 -10.53
CA ALA A 226 13.13 16.89 -9.10
C ALA A 226 12.21 17.81 -8.27
N GLY A 227 11.81 17.39 -7.07
CA GLY A 227 11.05 18.25 -6.16
C GLY A 227 9.66 18.68 -6.66
N LEU A 228 9.04 17.90 -7.54
CA LEU A 228 7.70 18.15 -8.07
C LEU A 228 6.65 18.02 -6.96
N LEU A 229 5.67 18.91 -6.93
CA LEU A 229 4.71 18.97 -5.83
C LEU A 229 3.58 17.93 -6.00
N VAL A 230 3.44 17.02 -5.03
CA VAL A 230 2.26 16.16 -4.92
C VAL A 230 1.12 16.98 -4.33
N LYS A 231 0.03 17.18 -5.08
CA LYS A 231 -1.12 17.96 -4.59
C LYS A 231 -2.36 17.12 -4.39
N SER A 232 -3.16 17.55 -3.41
CA SER A 232 -4.55 17.14 -3.33
C SER A 232 -5.30 17.56 -4.59
N ASN A 233 -6.34 16.80 -4.94
CA ASN A 233 -7.26 17.09 -6.04
C ASN A 233 -6.64 17.03 -7.46
N ILE A 234 -5.35 16.74 -7.65
CA ILE A 234 -4.73 16.56 -8.98
C ILE A 234 -4.39 15.08 -9.20
N VAL A 235 -4.74 14.55 -10.37
CA VAL A 235 -4.27 13.26 -10.85
C VAL A 235 -3.05 13.47 -11.74
N ILE A 236 -1.97 12.74 -11.45
CA ILE A 236 -0.79 12.65 -12.32
C ILE A 236 -0.93 11.38 -13.16
N GLU A 237 -1.13 11.56 -14.46
CA GLU A 237 -1.44 10.47 -15.41
C GLU A 237 -0.36 10.41 -16.48
N GLY A 238 0.33 9.26 -16.58
CA GLY A 238 1.26 8.97 -17.67
C GLY A 238 0.75 7.89 -18.62
N ASN A 239 1.69 7.28 -19.34
CA ASN A 239 1.51 6.03 -20.06
C ASN A 239 2.81 5.21 -19.99
N ASP A 240 2.87 4.06 -20.66
CA ASP A 240 4.07 3.20 -20.66
C ASP A 240 5.35 3.90 -21.13
N GLY A 241 5.24 5.00 -21.87
CA GLY A 241 6.36 5.82 -22.35
C GLY A 241 6.73 6.99 -21.43
N THR A 242 6.01 7.23 -20.33
CA THR A 242 6.26 8.37 -19.43
C THR A 242 7.31 8.00 -18.38
N LEU A 243 8.48 8.60 -18.47
CA LEU A 243 9.60 8.40 -17.56
C LEU A 243 10.03 9.73 -16.93
N PHE A 244 10.02 9.80 -15.61
CA PHE A 244 10.67 10.88 -14.87
C PHE A 244 12.08 10.46 -14.47
N VAL A 245 13.05 11.31 -14.77
CA VAL A 245 14.46 11.08 -14.44
C VAL A 245 14.87 12.11 -13.38
N PRO A 246 15.39 11.68 -12.22
CA PRO A 246 15.85 12.60 -11.19
C PRO A 246 16.91 13.59 -11.71
N GLU A 247 16.70 14.88 -11.48
CA GLU A 247 17.66 15.93 -11.84
C GLU A 247 18.93 15.84 -10.97
N ALA A 248 20.11 15.70 -11.59
CA ALA A 248 21.38 15.62 -10.87
C ALA A 248 21.75 16.97 -10.23
N GLY A 249 22.31 16.95 -9.02
CA GLY A 249 22.73 18.16 -8.30
C GLY A 249 21.59 18.93 -7.61
N THR A 250 20.36 18.42 -7.65
CA THR A 250 19.22 18.95 -6.89
C THR A 250 19.40 18.78 -5.38
N ASP A 251 18.77 19.65 -4.59
CA ASP A 251 18.63 19.53 -3.14
C ASP A 251 17.35 18.77 -2.73
N ALA A 252 16.48 18.44 -3.68
CA ALA A 252 15.25 17.71 -3.42
C ALA A 252 15.52 16.25 -3.02
N SER A 253 14.81 15.78 -2.00
CA SER A 253 14.96 14.40 -1.54
C SER A 253 14.32 13.37 -2.48
N HIS A 254 13.34 13.75 -3.28
CA HIS A 254 12.59 12.87 -4.18
C HIS A 254 12.17 13.62 -5.46
N VAL A 255 11.86 12.88 -6.51
CA VAL A 255 11.27 13.47 -7.73
C VAL A 255 9.93 14.11 -7.43
N TRP A 256 9.07 13.44 -6.65
CA TRP A 256 7.80 13.97 -6.20
C TRP A 256 7.78 14.10 -4.68
N ILE A 257 7.48 15.29 -4.17
CA ILE A 257 7.49 15.63 -2.74
C ILE A 257 6.17 16.23 -2.29
N THR A 258 5.85 16.01 -1.02
CA THR A 258 4.78 16.72 -0.32
C THR A 258 5.33 18.00 0.31
N LYS A 259 4.52 19.05 0.43
CA LYS A 259 4.90 20.31 1.08
C LYS A 259 3.75 20.89 1.89
N GLY A 260 4.04 21.39 3.09
CA GLY A 260 3.10 22.17 3.90
C GLY A 260 1.93 21.37 4.47
N THR A 261 2.01 20.04 4.48
CA THR A 261 1.01 19.17 5.13
C THR A 261 1.35 18.92 6.58
N GLU A 262 0.33 18.72 7.40
CA GLU A 262 0.47 18.50 8.85
C GLU A 262 -0.38 17.31 9.32
N ALA A 263 -0.03 16.74 10.46
CA ALA A 263 -0.85 15.75 11.16
C ALA A 263 -2.24 16.33 11.49
N THR A 264 -3.27 15.49 11.56
CA THR A 264 -4.61 15.93 11.97
C THR A 264 -4.61 16.42 13.41
N THR A 265 -5.26 17.56 13.65
CA THR A 265 -5.45 18.10 14.99
C THR A 265 -6.82 17.69 15.55
N PRO A 266 -6.95 17.51 16.88
CA PRO A 266 -8.24 17.24 17.54
C PRO A 266 -9.29 18.34 17.32
N SER A 267 -8.86 19.56 16.99
CA SER A 267 -9.71 20.73 16.75
C SER A 267 -10.39 20.74 15.37
N GLY A 268 -10.06 19.80 14.48
CA GLY A 268 -10.54 19.77 13.10
C GLY A 268 -9.80 20.79 12.22
N GLY A 269 -9.30 20.32 11.07
CA GLY A 269 -8.58 21.13 10.09
C GLY A 269 -7.79 20.21 9.16
N ALA A 270 -8.23 20.08 7.90
CA ALA A 270 -7.61 19.14 6.96
C ALA A 270 -6.42 19.76 6.23
N LYS A 271 -5.31 19.99 6.94
CA LYS A 271 -4.00 20.28 6.33
C LYS A 271 -3.29 19.02 5.81
N ARG A 272 -4.02 17.92 5.64
CA ARG A 272 -3.49 16.65 5.12
C ARG A 272 -3.52 16.66 3.59
N LEU A 273 -2.65 15.86 2.99
CA LEU A 273 -2.70 15.57 1.55
C LEU A 273 -3.83 14.58 1.28
N PHE A 274 -4.90 15.04 0.63
CA PHE A 274 -6.10 14.24 0.44
C PHE A 274 -6.20 13.68 -0.98
N ARG A 275 -6.24 12.35 -1.06
CA ARG A 275 -6.46 11.55 -2.26
C ARG A 275 -5.56 11.95 -3.46
N PRO A 276 -4.23 12.02 -3.29
CA PRO A 276 -3.32 12.14 -4.44
C PRO A 276 -3.41 10.88 -5.31
N VAL A 277 -3.29 11.04 -6.63
CA VAL A 277 -3.40 9.92 -7.58
C VAL A 277 -2.22 9.92 -8.56
N PHE A 278 -1.54 8.78 -8.68
CA PHE A 278 -0.51 8.52 -9.70
C PHE A 278 -0.88 7.31 -10.54
N ARG A 279 -0.77 7.44 -11.86
CA ARG A 279 -1.11 6.36 -12.80
C ARG A 279 -0.11 6.24 -13.92
N ASN A 280 0.31 5.02 -14.22
CA ASN A 280 1.04 4.68 -15.44
C ASN A 280 2.30 5.54 -15.64
N ILE A 281 3.13 5.67 -14.61
CA ILE A 281 4.38 6.44 -14.67
C ILE A 281 5.58 5.59 -14.25
N LYS A 282 6.74 5.93 -14.81
CA LYS A 282 8.04 5.37 -14.43
C LYS A 282 8.92 6.46 -13.86
N ILE A 283 9.74 6.12 -12.87
CA ILE A 283 10.71 7.03 -12.25
C ILE A 283 12.08 6.36 -12.18
N GLY A 284 13.14 7.06 -12.57
CA GLY A 284 14.53 6.61 -12.48
C GLY A 284 15.11 6.11 -13.81
N TYR A 285 15.85 5.00 -13.78
CA TYR A 285 16.72 4.57 -14.90
C TYR A 285 16.52 3.10 -15.29
N GLY A 286 17.25 2.64 -16.32
CA GLY A 286 17.42 1.21 -16.60
C GLY A 286 16.24 0.48 -17.26
N PHE A 287 15.32 1.21 -17.90
CA PHE A 287 14.15 0.66 -18.60
C PHE A 287 14.45 0.32 -20.08
N GLN A 288 15.54 -0.42 -20.35
CA GLN A 288 16.06 -0.77 -21.69
C GLN A 288 16.66 0.39 -22.52
N ASN A 289 16.38 1.64 -22.16
CA ASN A 289 17.01 2.81 -22.77
C ASN A 289 18.32 3.15 -22.03
N LYS A 290 19.41 3.36 -22.79
CA LYS A 290 20.67 3.90 -22.28
C LYS A 290 20.68 5.40 -22.54
N PHE A 291 20.80 6.20 -21.49
CA PHE A 291 20.93 7.65 -21.58
C PHE A 291 22.40 7.99 -21.38
N ASP A 292 23.14 8.17 -22.48
CA ASP A 292 24.61 8.13 -22.51
C ASP A 292 25.30 9.20 -21.61
N ASP A 293 24.57 10.24 -21.19
CA ASP A 293 25.09 11.36 -20.37
C ASP A 293 24.40 11.54 -19.02
N VAL A 294 23.49 10.63 -18.61
CA VAL A 294 22.71 10.86 -17.38
C VAL A 294 23.41 10.31 -16.13
N VAL A 295 23.68 11.20 -15.19
CA VAL A 295 24.26 10.90 -13.88
C VAL A 295 23.15 10.57 -12.87
N ILE A 296 23.28 9.45 -12.16
CA ILE A 296 22.35 9.08 -11.09
C ILE A 296 22.41 10.13 -9.97
N ALA A 297 21.34 10.90 -9.82
CA ALA A 297 21.22 11.94 -8.80
C ALA A 297 21.43 11.36 -7.38
N GLU A 298 22.31 12.01 -6.61
CA GLU A 298 22.67 11.60 -5.25
C GLU A 298 21.53 11.78 -4.27
N ASN A 299 21.22 10.71 -3.53
CA ASN A 299 20.20 10.69 -2.47
C ASN A 299 18.77 11.06 -2.92
N VAL A 300 18.47 11.06 -4.21
CA VAL A 300 17.13 11.39 -4.73
C VAL A 300 16.27 10.13 -4.90
N GLY A 301 15.13 10.11 -4.23
CA GLY A 301 14.13 9.06 -4.27
C GLY A 301 13.01 9.26 -5.29
N GLY A 302 12.01 8.38 -5.26
CA GLY A 302 10.89 8.39 -6.22
C GLY A 302 9.77 9.34 -5.82
N ILE A 303 8.93 8.90 -4.88
CA ILE A 303 7.78 9.67 -4.39
C ILE A 303 7.80 9.70 -2.86
N LYS A 304 7.58 10.88 -2.28
CA LYS A 304 7.39 11.08 -0.85
C LYS A 304 5.99 11.61 -0.55
N LEU A 305 5.24 10.85 0.25
CA LEU A 305 3.93 11.20 0.76
C LEU A 305 4.02 11.49 2.27
N GLU A 306 3.74 12.72 2.66
CA GLU A 306 3.69 13.12 4.07
C GLU A 306 2.24 13.46 4.47
N HIS A 307 1.79 12.94 5.61
CA HIS A 307 0.45 13.18 6.15
C HIS A 307 -0.66 12.99 5.11
N SER A 308 -0.55 11.93 4.31
CA SER A 308 -1.47 11.65 3.20
C SER A 308 -2.63 10.75 3.64
N SER A 309 -3.82 10.99 3.09
CA SER A 309 -4.99 10.14 3.30
C SER A 309 -5.57 9.74 1.95
N TYR A 310 -5.91 8.46 1.80
CA TYR A 310 -6.58 7.90 0.63
C TYR A 310 -5.77 8.01 -0.67
N ALA A 311 -4.44 7.95 -0.59
CA ALA A 311 -3.58 7.97 -1.78
C ALA A 311 -3.89 6.77 -2.69
N ILE A 312 -3.83 7.01 -4.00
CA ILE A 312 -4.02 6.00 -5.03
C ILE A 312 -2.79 5.96 -5.94
N MET A 313 -2.20 4.78 -6.10
CA MET A 313 -1.17 4.54 -7.10
C MET A 313 -1.53 3.33 -7.93
N GLU A 314 -1.45 3.44 -9.25
CA GLU A 314 -1.75 2.35 -10.17
C GLU A 314 -0.66 2.27 -11.25
N ASN A 315 0.00 1.12 -11.37
CA ASN A 315 1.03 0.86 -12.39
C ASN A 315 2.18 1.89 -12.33
N VAL A 316 2.81 2.01 -11.17
CA VAL A 316 3.95 2.89 -10.94
C VAL A 316 5.22 2.05 -10.84
N GLU A 317 6.26 2.42 -11.58
CA GLU A 317 7.57 1.75 -11.47
C GLU A 317 8.66 2.75 -11.07
N MET A 318 9.53 2.35 -10.16
CA MET A 318 10.66 3.13 -9.67
C MET A 318 11.92 2.28 -9.79
N ARG A 319 12.94 2.76 -10.50
CA ARG A 319 14.14 1.97 -10.75
C ARG A 319 15.45 2.72 -10.63
N TYR A 320 16.48 2.08 -10.08
CA TYR A 320 17.86 2.60 -10.01
C TYR A 320 17.95 3.98 -9.35
N LEU A 321 17.21 4.19 -8.27
CA LEU A 321 17.23 5.43 -7.50
C LEU A 321 18.24 5.33 -6.36
N ASP A 322 19.00 6.39 -6.15
CA ASP A 322 19.95 6.45 -5.04
C ASP A 322 19.28 6.84 -3.73
N GLY A 323 18.07 7.41 -3.75
CA GLY A 323 17.22 7.59 -2.58
C GLY A 323 16.23 6.44 -2.34
N GLU A 324 15.26 6.69 -1.47
CA GLU A 324 14.15 5.77 -1.20
C GLU A 324 13.21 5.71 -2.40
N GLY A 325 12.68 4.53 -2.73
CA GLY A 325 11.73 4.41 -3.84
C GLY A 325 10.44 5.15 -3.52
N LEU A 326 9.67 4.59 -2.58
CA LEU A 326 8.44 5.19 -2.08
C LEU A 326 8.53 5.39 -0.56
N THR A 327 8.32 6.62 -0.13
CA THR A 327 8.32 7.02 1.28
C THR A 327 6.95 7.48 1.71
N GLY A 328 6.45 6.91 2.79
CA GLY A 328 5.15 7.21 3.39
C GLY A 328 5.29 7.57 4.87
N GLU A 329 5.04 8.84 5.19
CA GLU A 329 5.02 9.34 6.56
C GLU A 329 3.57 9.63 6.96
N SER A 330 3.05 8.90 7.95
CA SER A 330 1.66 9.02 8.41
C SER A 330 0.67 8.90 7.24
N VAL A 331 0.85 7.90 6.38
CA VAL A 331 -0.03 7.64 5.22
C VAL A 331 -1.19 6.74 5.65
N TRP A 332 -2.42 7.16 5.37
CA TRP A 332 -3.64 6.50 5.84
C TRP A 332 -4.54 6.04 4.72
N ASP A 333 -5.17 4.89 4.92
CA ASP A 333 -6.30 4.39 4.12
C ASP A 333 -6.03 4.35 2.61
N SER A 334 -4.77 4.14 2.24
CA SER A 334 -4.31 4.27 0.85
C SER A 334 -4.30 2.93 0.11
N THR A 335 -4.46 2.98 -1.21
CA THR A 335 -4.45 1.80 -2.09
C THR A 335 -3.37 1.96 -3.17
N ILE A 336 -2.43 1.05 -3.16
CA ILE A 336 -1.25 1.05 -4.02
C ILE A 336 -1.27 -0.26 -4.81
N TYR A 337 -1.53 -0.15 -6.10
CA TYR A 337 -1.76 -1.29 -6.99
C TYR A 337 -0.67 -1.37 -8.05
N ASN A 338 -0.05 -2.56 -8.18
CA ASN A 338 0.99 -2.87 -9.15
C ASN A 338 2.16 -1.85 -9.09
N LEU A 339 2.71 -1.67 -7.89
CA LEU A 339 3.91 -0.87 -7.65
C LEU A 339 5.16 -1.74 -7.81
N ARG A 340 6.12 -1.28 -8.63
CA ARG A 340 7.44 -1.92 -8.76
C ARG A 340 8.54 -1.00 -8.27
N ILE A 341 9.40 -1.48 -7.39
CA ILE A 341 10.56 -0.76 -6.86
C ILE A 341 11.77 -1.66 -7.07
N MET A 342 12.68 -1.27 -7.96
CA MET A 342 13.82 -2.11 -8.31
C MET A 342 15.14 -1.35 -8.25
N HIS A 343 16.17 -1.91 -7.61
CA HIS A 343 17.48 -1.25 -7.51
C HIS A 343 17.44 0.14 -6.85
N CYS A 344 16.50 0.38 -5.93
CA CYS A 344 16.40 1.64 -5.18
C CYS A 344 17.01 1.50 -3.80
N GLY A 345 17.65 2.54 -3.28
CA GLY A 345 18.01 2.62 -1.85
C GLY A 345 19.50 2.83 -1.54
N ASN A 346 20.17 3.75 -2.23
CA ASN A 346 21.59 4.11 -2.05
C ASN A 346 22.56 2.92 -2.02
N THR A 347 22.98 2.47 -3.20
CA THR A 347 24.02 1.43 -3.32
C THR A 347 25.44 1.97 -3.25
N ARG A 348 25.62 3.29 -3.27
CA ARG A 348 26.93 3.95 -3.32
C ARG A 348 27.59 4.03 -1.95
N ASP A 349 26.81 4.22 -0.89
CA ASP A 349 27.29 4.29 0.49
C ASP A 349 26.76 3.14 1.34
N ARG A 350 27.64 2.19 1.65
CA ARG A 350 27.33 1.01 2.46
C ARG A 350 26.98 1.34 3.91
N ASN A 351 27.34 2.53 4.41
CA ASN A 351 27.00 2.96 5.77
C ASN A 351 25.65 3.70 5.85
N ASN A 352 25.06 4.03 4.69
CA ASN A 352 23.84 4.82 4.60
C ASN A 352 22.88 4.26 3.54
N ILE A 353 22.75 2.94 3.50
CA ILE A 353 21.75 2.27 2.68
C ILE A 353 20.34 2.78 3.03
N LYS A 354 19.50 2.95 2.00
CA LYS A 354 18.11 3.38 2.12
C LYS A 354 17.17 2.23 1.75
N TYR A 355 15.90 2.36 2.14
CA TYR A 355 14.90 1.36 1.83
C TYR A 355 14.25 1.61 0.47
N GLY A 356 13.91 0.54 -0.25
CA GLY A 356 13.05 0.64 -1.42
C GLY A 356 11.69 1.24 -1.05
N LEU A 357 11.07 0.70 0.01
CA LEU A 357 9.80 1.17 0.58
C LEU A 357 9.97 1.57 2.05
N ASN A 358 9.72 2.82 2.43
CA ASN A 358 9.84 3.28 3.82
C ASN A 358 8.52 3.86 4.31
N PHE A 359 7.80 3.13 5.17
CA PHE A 359 6.53 3.57 5.76
C PHE A 359 6.67 3.72 7.26
N GLY A 360 6.11 4.78 7.83
CA GLY A 360 6.25 5.04 9.25
C GLY A 360 5.48 6.26 9.73
N PRO A 361 5.79 6.73 10.94
CA PRO A 361 5.25 7.98 11.47
C PRO A 361 5.96 9.21 10.89
N GLY A 362 7.21 9.06 10.42
CA GLY A 362 8.00 10.21 9.96
C GLY A 362 8.17 11.23 11.08
N SER A 363 7.86 12.50 10.80
CA SER A 363 7.80 13.55 11.82
C SER A 363 6.49 13.61 12.63
N ASP A 364 5.50 12.75 12.33
CA ASP A 364 4.27 12.68 13.12
C ASP A 364 4.58 12.15 14.53
N GLY A 365 4.21 12.90 15.57
CA GLY A 365 4.40 12.50 16.97
C GLY A 365 3.23 11.70 17.55
N THR A 366 2.12 11.59 16.81
CA THR A 366 0.85 11.03 17.32
C THR A 366 0.54 9.67 16.71
N ASP A 367 0.70 9.51 15.40
CA ASP A 367 0.29 8.28 14.69
C ASP A 367 1.30 7.85 13.62
N GLY A 368 1.20 6.61 13.16
CA GLY A 368 1.99 6.02 12.09
C GLY A 368 1.22 5.87 10.78
N SER A 369 1.79 5.11 9.85
CA SER A 369 1.08 4.76 8.60
C SER A 369 0.05 3.65 8.85
N ASN A 370 -1.19 3.87 8.45
CA ASN A 370 -2.34 3.07 8.88
C ASN A 370 -3.22 2.61 7.71
N ALA A 371 -3.72 1.37 7.76
CA ALA A 371 -4.76 0.89 6.85
C ALA A 371 -4.40 0.91 5.36
N ASN A 372 -3.12 0.81 5.01
CA ASN A 372 -2.65 0.85 3.63
C ASN A 372 -2.65 -0.53 2.98
N ARG A 373 -3.00 -0.60 1.69
CA ARG A 373 -3.06 -1.83 0.91
C ARG A 373 -2.11 -1.75 -0.28
N PHE A 374 -1.12 -2.62 -0.28
CA PHE A 374 -0.22 -2.86 -1.40
C PHE A 374 -0.66 -4.12 -2.12
N ILE A 375 -1.11 -4.01 -3.36
CA ILE A 375 -1.66 -5.14 -4.13
C ILE A 375 -0.75 -5.37 -5.34
N GLY A 376 -0.13 -6.54 -5.40
CA GLY A 376 0.85 -6.87 -6.46
C GLY A 376 2.14 -6.05 -6.34
N LEU A 377 2.65 -5.86 -5.12
CA LEU A 377 3.92 -5.19 -4.86
C LEU A 377 5.09 -6.03 -5.41
N HIS A 378 5.96 -5.41 -6.21
CA HIS A 378 7.21 -6.00 -6.63
C HIS A 378 8.38 -5.17 -6.09
N ILE A 379 9.16 -5.72 -5.17
CA ILE A 379 10.44 -5.12 -4.77
C ILE A 379 11.56 -6.06 -5.19
N GLU A 380 12.52 -5.56 -5.96
CA GLU A 380 13.63 -6.37 -6.46
C GLU A 380 14.96 -5.66 -6.33
N THR A 381 15.97 -6.34 -5.81
CA THR A 381 17.35 -5.87 -5.88
C THR A 381 17.58 -4.51 -5.21
N CYS A 382 16.78 -4.17 -4.21
CA CYS A 382 16.96 -3.00 -3.35
C CYS A 382 17.87 -3.35 -2.17
N PRO A 383 18.81 -2.48 -1.73
CA PRO A 383 19.77 -2.85 -0.70
C PRO A 383 19.15 -3.20 0.64
N ALA A 384 18.05 -2.53 0.97
CA ALA A 384 17.07 -2.96 1.95
C ALA A 384 15.69 -2.80 1.30
N MET A 385 14.87 -3.86 1.33
CA MET A 385 13.62 -3.84 0.57
C MET A 385 12.60 -2.90 1.19
N MET A 386 12.35 -3.02 2.49
CA MET A 386 11.33 -2.22 3.15
C MET A 386 11.56 -1.95 4.63
N LYS A 387 10.98 -0.85 5.11
CA LYS A 387 10.81 -0.53 6.53
C LYS A 387 9.36 -0.20 6.83
N PHE A 388 8.84 -0.77 7.93
CA PHE A 388 7.65 -0.26 8.62
C PHE A 388 8.05 0.18 10.02
N GLY A 389 7.92 1.48 10.29
CA GLY A 389 8.26 2.10 11.57
C GLY A 389 7.12 2.12 12.58
N LYS A 390 7.43 2.65 13.77
CA LYS A 390 6.55 2.65 14.95
C LYS A 390 5.15 3.19 14.66
N ARG A 391 4.16 2.72 15.41
CA ARG A 391 2.75 3.16 15.33
C ARG A 391 2.09 2.85 13.98
N SER A 392 2.80 2.22 13.03
CA SER A 392 2.21 1.79 11.78
C SER A 392 1.35 0.56 12.02
N ARG A 393 0.11 0.57 11.51
CA ARG A 393 -0.89 -0.44 11.85
C ARG A 393 -1.84 -0.77 10.71
N HIS A 394 -2.40 -1.98 10.74
CA HIS A 394 -3.34 -2.47 9.73
C HIS A 394 -2.82 -2.33 8.29
N ASN A 395 -1.54 -2.60 8.03
CA ASN A 395 -1.00 -2.54 6.68
C ASN A 395 -1.02 -3.92 6.03
N PHE A 396 -1.31 -3.98 4.73
CA PHE A 396 -1.50 -5.22 3.99
C PHE A 396 -0.66 -5.25 2.72
N ILE A 397 0.09 -6.32 2.52
CA ILE A 397 0.81 -6.64 1.28
C ILE A 397 0.18 -7.91 0.71
N ILE A 398 -0.48 -7.77 -0.44
CA ILE A 398 -1.37 -8.77 -1.02
C ILE A 398 -0.82 -9.20 -2.38
N GLY A 399 -0.31 -10.43 -2.44
CA GLY A 399 0.38 -10.97 -3.61
C GLY A 399 1.65 -10.21 -3.96
N GLY A 400 2.19 -10.49 -5.14
CA GLY A 400 3.42 -9.88 -5.63
C GLY A 400 4.68 -10.68 -5.26
N LYS A 401 5.83 -10.05 -5.45
CA LYS A 401 7.15 -10.68 -5.32
C LYS A 401 8.12 -9.75 -4.59
N LEU A 402 8.83 -10.30 -3.62
CA LEU A 402 9.92 -9.62 -2.92
C LEU A 402 11.19 -10.41 -3.20
N GLU A 403 12.14 -9.79 -3.90
CA GLU A 403 13.36 -10.42 -4.37
C GLU A 403 14.62 -9.64 -3.93
N GLY A 404 15.45 -10.30 -3.12
CA GLY A 404 16.79 -9.83 -2.80
C GLY A 404 17.78 -10.05 -3.94
N ILE A 405 18.98 -9.45 -3.82
CA ILE A 405 20.04 -9.65 -4.82
C ILE A 405 20.72 -11.00 -4.62
N ARG A 406 20.97 -11.70 -5.74
CA ARG A 406 21.75 -12.94 -5.81
C ARG A 406 23.26 -12.67 -5.73
N ASN A 407 23.74 -12.22 -4.60
CA ASN A 407 25.17 -12.01 -4.37
C ASN A 407 25.51 -12.26 -2.89
N ASN A 408 26.52 -13.12 -2.68
CA ASN A 408 27.07 -13.43 -1.36
C ASN A 408 27.90 -12.27 -0.78
N ASP A 409 27.49 -11.00 -0.97
CA ASP A 409 28.14 -9.84 -0.34
C ASP A 409 27.39 -9.46 0.96
N PRO A 410 27.85 -9.95 2.13
CA PRO A 410 27.23 -9.64 3.41
C PRO A 410 27.52 -8.20 3.89
N LEU A 411 28.16 -7.34 3.11
CA LEU A 411 28.42 -5.96 3.51
C LEU A 411 27.63 -4.94 2.69
N ALA A 412 26.84 -5.38 1.71
CA ALA A 412 26.13 -4.48 0.80
C ALA A 412 24.64 -4.29 1.15
N TYR A 413 24.08 -5.09 2.06
CA TYR A 413 22.63 -5.24 2.21
C TYR A 413 22.13 -5.28 3.64
N GLY A 414 20.93 -4.77 3.85
CA GLY A 414 20.23 -4.74 5.13
C GLY A 414 18.93 -5.56 5.10
N PRO A 415 18.45 -6.02 6.27
CA PRO A 415 17.17 -6.69 6.38
C PRO A 415 16.01 -5.72 6.06
N SER A 416 14.85 -6.26 5.71
CA SER A 416 13.61 -5.49 5.88
C SER A 416 13.30 -5.37 7.36
N VAL A 417 12.97 -4.16 7.82
CA VAL A 417 12.89 -3.87 9.27
C VAL A 417 11.47 -3.49 9.67
N PHE A 418 10.97 -4.15 10.72
CA PHE A 418 9.73 -3.79 11.38
C PHE A 418 10.03 -3.36 12.82
N GLU A 419 9.64 -2.13 13.17
CA GLU A 419 9.89 -1.51 14.47
C GLU A 419 8.57 -0.99 15.03
N GLY A 420 8.11 -1.49 16.18
CA GLY A 420 6.90 -1.00 16.85
C GLY A 420 5.63 -1.08 15.99
N VAL A 421 5.56 -2.08 15.10
CA VAL A 421 4.43 -2.28 14.16
C VAL A 421 3.30 -3.04 14.84
N ASP A 422 2.06 -2.62 14.57
CA ASP A 422 0.85 -3.21 15.13
C ASP A 422 -0.14 -3.63 14.03
N GLY A 423 0.08 -4.81 13.45
CA GLY A 423 -0.72 -5.29 12.31
C GLY A 423 -0.05 -5.01 10.97
N LEU A 424 0.71 -5.98 10.48
CA LEU A 424 1.28 -6.01 9.14
C LEU A 424 1.13 -7.41 8.56
N GLN A 425 0.37 -7.53 7.47
CA GLN A 425 0.03 -8.83 6.88
C GLN A 425 0.60 -8.97 5.47
N PHE A 426 1.28 -10.09 5.22
CA PHE A 426 1.73 -10.55 3.92
C PHE A 426 0.85 -11.72 3.50
N LEU A 427 0.11 -11.57 2.42
CA LEU A 427 -0.87 -12.55 1.95
C LEU A 427 -0.45 -13.08 0.57
N GLY A 428 -0.05 -14.35 0.49
CA GLY A 428 0.27 -15.01 -0.78
C GLY A 428 1.44 -14.38 -1.55
N VAL A 429 2.43 -13.84 -0.83
CA VAL A 429 3.60 -13.17 -1.42
C VAL A 429 4.69 -14.19 -1.74
N GLU A 430 5.35 -14.04 -2.89
CA GLU A 430 6.56 -14.79 -3.22
C GLU A 430 7.81 -14.11 -2.63
N LEU A 431 8.64 -14.89 -1.95
CA LEU A 431 9.83 -14.42 -1.24
C LEU A 431 11.09 -15.08 -1.81
N SER A 432 11.89 -14.32 -2.53
CA SER A 432 13.22 -14.71 -3.04
C SER A 432 14.28 -13.88 -2.32
N TRP A 433 15.31 -14.49 -1.74
CA TRP A 433 16.29 -13.72 -0.95
C TRP A 433 17.73 -13.99 -1.35
N SER A 434 18.11 -15.26 -1.52
CA SER A 434 19.43 -15.68 -2.01
C SER A 434 20.64 -15.07 -1.28
N ASN A 435 20.46 -14.64 -0.02
CA ASN A 435 21.49 -13.97 0.77
C ASN A 435 21.69 -14.69 2.12
N ILE A 436 22.96 -14.95 2.43
CA ILE A 436 23.42 -15.69 3.61
C ILE A 436 23.97 -14.69 4.62
N GLY A 437 23.52 -14.79 5.88
CA GLY A 437 23.99 -13.94 6.98
C GLY A 437 23.12 -12.72 7.26
N HIS A 438 22.30 -12.31 6.28
CA HIS A 438 21.27 -11.27 6.45
C HIS A 438 19.89 -11.87 6.39
N ARG A 439 19.03 -11.50 7.34
CA ARG A 439 17.66 -11.98 7.40
C ARG A 439 16.81 -11.12 6.46
N MET A 440 16.00 -11.74 5.60
CA MET A 440 15.08 -11.01 4.73
C MET A 440 14.17 -10.05 5.51
N PHE A 441 13.69 -10.51 6.68
CA PHE A 441 12.84 -9.77 7.60
C PHE A 441 13.38 -9.84 9.03
N ARG A 442 13.43 -8.68 9.68
CA ARG A 442 13.89 -8.53 11.07
C ARG A 442 12.90 -7.68 11.86
N ALA A 443 12.43 -8.23 12.99
CA ALA A 443 11.65 -7.49 13.98
C ALA A 443 12.06 -7.92 15.39
N VAL A 444 13.01 -7.19 15.97
CA VAL A 444 13.60 -7.48 17.29
C VAL A 444 13.38 -6.26 18.16
N GLY A 445 12.61 -6.41 19.24
CA GLY A 445 12.45 -5.33 20.20
C GLY A 445 13.62 -5.30 21.18
N THR A 446 14.19 -4.12 21.36
CA THR A 446 15.38 -3.86 22.18
C THR A 446 15.05 -3.03 23.41
N THR A 447 13.93 -2.31 23.39
CA THR A 447 13.47 -1.50 24.51
C THR A 447 12.84 -2.36 25.61
N VAL A 448 12.79 -1.85 26.84
CA VAL A 448 12.14 -2.55 27.94
C VAL A 448 10.62 -2.47 27.73
N MET A 449 9.95 -3.61 27.65
CA MET A 449 8.49 -3.67 27.73
C MET A 449 8.03 -3.19 29.11
N ASN A 450 7.41 -2.01 29.15
CA ASN A 450 6.82 -1.42 30.36
C ASN A 450 5.30 -1.63 30.43
N ASP A 451 4.78 -2.65 29.76
CA ASP A 451 3.34 -2.96 29.65
C ASP A 451 2.72 -3.19 31.03
N THR A 452 2.28 -2.09 31.63
CA THR A 452 1.73 -1.98 32.98
C THR A 452 0.44 -1.16 33.01
N SER A 453 -0.06 -0.68 31.85
CA SER A 453 -1.20 0.24 31.79
C SER A 453 -2.33 -0.27 30.93
N ASP A 454 -3.57 -0.06 31.39
CA ASP A 454 -4.83 -0.23 30.65
C ASP A 454 -4.96 0.68 29.39
N ASP A 455 -3.91 1.40 29.03
CA ASP A 455 -3.83 2.36 27.93
C ASP A 455 -2.68 1.99 26.97
N ASP A 456 -3.05 1.64 25.73
CA ASP A 456 -2.18 1.20 24.64
C ASP A 456 -1.28 2.33 24.11
N THR A 457 -1.50 3.58 24.53
CA THR A 457 -0.76 4.76 24.05
C THR A 457 0.60 4.97 24.69
N SER A 458 0.83 4.42 25.89
CA SER A 458 2.14 4.49 26.59
C SER A 458 3.24 3.69 25.87
N ASP A 459 2.86 2.83 24.93
CA ASP A 459 3.74 1.92 24.18
C ASP A 459 3.97 2.36 22.72
N TYR A 460 3.47 3.53 22.30
CA TYR A 460 3.62 4.02 20.92
C TYR A 460 5.07 4.28 20.50
N GLU A 461 5.96 4.48 21.47
CA GLU A 461 7.39 4.69 21.23
C GLU A 461 8.25 3.43 21.44
N ASN A 462 7.62 2.29 21.72
CA ASN A 462 8.30 1.00 21.83
C ASN A 462 8.58 0.39 20.45
N ASP A 463 9.68 -0.36 20.34
CA ASP A 463 10.09 -1.06 19.13
C ASP A 463 9.56 -2.51 19.03
N HIS A 464 8.88 -2.99 20.07
CA HIS A 464 8.19 -4.29 20.08
C HIS A 464 6.94 -4.27 19.18
N CYS A 465 6.94 -5.18 18.21
CA CYS A 465 5.84 -5.40 17.28
C CYS A 465 4.80 -6.42 17.79
N ARG A 466 3.57 -6.36 17.26
CA ARG A 466 2.54 -7.41 17.35
C ARG A 466 1.74 -7.49 16.03
N GLY A 467 1.03 -8.60 15.81
CA GLY A 467 0.16 -8.76 14.64
C GLY A 467 0.90 -8.79 13.30
N ILE A 468 2.15 -9.24 13.27
CA ILE A 468 2.89 -9.46 12.02
C ILE A 468 2.59 -10.87 11.52
N GLU A 469 2.10 -10.98 10.29
CA GLU A 469 1.61 -12.25 9.74
C GLU A 469 2.09 -12.48 8.30
N PHE A 470 2.55 -13.70 8.02
CA PHE A 470 2.86 -14.20 6.68
C PHE A 470 1.95 -15.40 6.41
N ILE A 471 0.98 -15.22 5.53
CA ILE A 471 -0.09 -16.19 5.29
C ILE A 471 -0.01 -16.68 3.84
N GLY A 472 0.19 -17.99 3.67
CA GLY A 472 0.28 -18.62 2.35
C GLY A 472 1.43 -18.11 1.49
N CYS A 473 2.46 -17.50 2.10
CA CYS A 473 3.63 -17.00 1.37
C CYS A 473 4.51 -18.17 0.92
N SER A 474 5.17 -18.01 -0.22
CA SER A 474 6.12 -19.02 -0.71
C SER A 474 7.54 -18.49 -0.69
N THR A 475 8.51 -19.38 -0.46
CA THR A 475 9.92 -19.03 -0.64
C THR A 475 10.46 -19.73 -1.87
N ILE A 476 11.08 -18.95 -2.76
CA ILE A 476 11.63 -19.42 -4.03
C ILE A 476 13.08 -19.01 -4.12
N ASP A 477 13.99 -19.99 -4.16
CA ASP A 477 15.43 -19.72 -4.17
C ASP A 477 16.21 -20.78 -4.97
N SER A 478 17.46 -20.49 -5.31
CA SER A 478 18.35 -21.42 -6.00
C SER A 478 19.11 -22.32 -5.02
N GLN A 479 19.46 -23.53 -5.44
CA GLN A 479 20.28 -24.43 -4.63
C GLN A 479 21.66 -23.86 -4.30
N ASN A 480 22.22 -23.03 -5.18
CA ASN A 480 23.59 -22.51 -5.07
C ASN A 480 23.70 -21.26 -4.19
N LEU A 481 22.60 -20.58 -3.93
CA LEU A 481 22.54 -19.35 -3.14
C LEU A 481 21.33 -19.42 -2.20
N PRO A 482 21.36 -20.22 -1.13
CA PRO A 482 20.18 -20.40 -0.29
C PRO A 482 20.01 -19.24 0.71
N GLY A 483 18.78 -18.71 0.83
CA GLY A 483 18.48 -17.53 1.65
C GLY A 483 18.14 -17.78 3.13
N ASP A 484 18.29 -16.70 3.90
CA ASP A 484 17.97 -16.55 5.31
C ASP A 484 16.74 -15.62 5.52
N TYR A 485 15.66 -16.08 6.16
CA TYR A 485 14.37 -15.37 6.05
C TYR A 485 13.96 -14.54 7.27
N PHE A 486 13.63 -15.17 8.41
CA PHE A 486 12.97 -14.46 9.52
C PHE A 486 13.84 -14.38 10.77
N GLU A 487 13.97 -13.18 11.33
CA GLU A 487 14.45 -12.94 12.68
C GLU A 487 13.41 -12.16 13.48
N TYR A 488 12.96 -12.76 14.58
CA TYR A 488 11.89 -12.18 15.40
C TYR A 488 12.17 -12.37 16.88
N SER A 489 12.05 -11.31 17.67
CA SER A 489 12.11 -11.38 19.14
C SER A 489 11.37 -10.17 19.71
N SER A 490 10.06 -10.15 19.47
CA SER A 490 9.17 -9.14 20.04
C SER A 490 8.27 -9.75 21.11
N ARG A 491 8.07 -9.00 22.21
CA ARG A 491 7.34 -9.47 23.39
C ARG A 491 5.88 -9.01 23.43
N ARG A 492 5.48 -8.06 22.55
CA ARG A 492 4.10 -7.53 22.51
C ARG A 492 3.13 -8.47 21.79
N GLY A 493 3.63 -9.33 20.91
CA GLY A 493 2.85 -10.34 20.21
C GLY A 493 3.74 -11.31 19.47
N ARG A 494 3.17 -12.42 18.99
CA ARG A 494 3.93 -13.41 18.21
C ARG A 494 3.94 -13.07 16.72
N LEU A 495 5.02 -13.41 16.04
CA LEU A 495 5.06 -13.53 14.58
C LEU A 495 4.27 -14.77 14.14
N ASN A 496 3.33 -14.62 13.22
CA ASN A 496 2.58 -15.75 12.66
C ASN A 496 3.04 -16.04 11.23
N ILE A 497 3.58 -17.23 10.97
CA ILE A 497 3.87 -17.75 9.63
C ILE A 497 3.00 -18.98 9.42
N THR A 498 2.01 -18.90 8.52
CA THR A 498 0.99 -19.94 8.36
C THR A 498 0.78 -20.32 6.90
N GLY A 499 0.86 -21.61 6.60
CA GLY A 499 0.69 -22.13 5.25
C GLY A 499 1.86 -21.80 4.32
N GLY A 500 1.72 -22.19 3.06
CA GLY A 500 2.70 -21.89 2.02
C GLY A 500 3.69 -23.02 1.74
N TYR A 501 4.53 -22.77 0.75
CA TYR A 501 5.49 -23.73 0.21
C TYR A 501 6.88 -23.10 0.17
N MET A 502 7.86 -23.79 0.71
CA MET A 502 9.22 -23.30 0.83
C MET A 502 10.19 -24.24 0.14
N HIS A 503 11.04 -23.68 -0.72
CA HIS A 503 12.13 -24.44 -1.33
C HIS A 503 13.46 -23.71 -1.20
N HIS A 504 14.53 -24.50 -1.07
CA HIS A 504 15.91 -24.05 -0.98
C HIS A 504 16.26 -23.06 0.14
N VAL A 505 15.39 -22.88 1.14
CA VAL A 505 15.67 -22.09 2.35
C VAL A 505 16.89 -22.63 3.08
N ARG A 506 17.84 -21.77 3.43
CA ARG A 506 18.95 -22.15 4.31
C ARG A 506 18.50 -22.11 5.75
N TYR A 507 18.10 -20.92 6.22
CA TYR A 507 17.58 -20.61 7.55
C TYR A 507 16.20 -19.99 7.44
N LEU A 508 15.21 -20.63 8.05
CA LEU A 508 13.84 -20.13 8.04
C LEU A 508 13.62 -19.13 9.17
N LEU A 509 13.88 -19.50 10.42
CA LEU A 509 13.53 -18.67 11.57
C LEU A 509 14.62 -18.61 12.64
N THR A 510 14.79 -17.44 13.25
CA THR A 510 15.64 -17.26 14.43
C THR A 510 14.96 -16.36 15.47
N GLY A 511 15.10 -16.71 16.74
CA GLY A 511 14.63 -15.91 17.88
C GLY A 511 13.43 -16.52 18.61
N SER A 512 12.62 -15.66 19.24
CA SER A 512 11.57 -15.98 20.22
C SER A 512 10.20 -15.47 19.77
N ASP A 513 9.12 -15.97 20.37
CA ASP A 513 7.74 -15.48 20.16
C ASP A 513 7.25 -15.65 18.71
N ILE A 514 7.37 -16.86 18.18
CA ILE A 514 7.04 -17.20 16.78
C ILE A 514 6.05 -18.36 16.75
N ASN A 515 5.07 -18.29 15.87
CA ASN A 515 4.23 -19.41 15.45
C ASN A 515 4.54 -19.73 13.98
N LEU A 516 5.06 -20.93 13.70
CA LEU A 516 5.23 -21.47 12.36
C LEU A 516 4.27 -22.65 12.19
N ARG A 517 3.32 -22.56 11.25
CA ARG A 517 2.22 -23.53 11.11
C ARG A 517 1.96 -23.97 9.68
N GLY A 518 1.78 -25.27 9.47
CA GLY A 518 1.19 -25.81 8.23
C GLY A 518 2.01 -25.55 6.97
N VAL A 519 3.34 -25.53 7.07
CA VAL A 519 4.25 -25.20 5.96
C VAL A 519 4.82 -26.47 5.35
N ALA A 520 4.81 -26.55 4.02
CA ALA A 520 5.53 -27.60 3.28
C ALA A 520 6.93 -27.09 2.89
N LEU A 521 7.95 -27.89 3.17
CA LEU A 521 9.36 -27.56 2.89
C LEU A 521 9.99 -28.69 2.08
N THR A 522 10.65 -28.36 0.97
CA THR A 522 11.43 -29.33 0.21
C THR A 522 12.81 -28.80 -0.14
N GLN A 523 13.82 -29.67 -0.06
CA GLN A 523 15.20 -29.30 -0.39
C GLN A 523 15.71 -28.07 0.39
N CYS A 524 15.15 -27.81 1.58
CA CYS A 524 15.62 -26.77 2.49
C CYS A 524 16.74 -27.32 3.39
N GLY A 525 17.44 -26.46 4.13
CA GLY A 525 18.51 -26.83 5.05
C GLY A 525 19.91 -26.38 4.61
N PRO A 526 20.94 -26.72 5.42
CA PRO A 526 20.92 -27.76 6.47
C PRO A 526 20.30 -27.36 7.82
N THR A 527 20.19 -26.06 8.13
CA THR A 527 19.72 -25.58 9.44
C THR A 527 18.51 -24.67 9.31
N LEU A 528 17.31 -25.14 9.63
CA LEU A 528 16.09 -24.36 9.47
C LEU A 528 15.84 -23.34 10.56
N GLY A 529 16.31 -23.56 11.79
CA GLY A 529 16.07 -22.54 12.81
C GLY A 529 16.88 -22.60 14.09
N ASN A 530 16.98 -21.43 14.71
CA ASN A 530 17.52 -21.25 16.04
C ASN A 530 16.45 -20.63 16.95
N ILE A 531 15.90 -21.45 17.83
CA ILE A 531 14.69 -21.20 18.60
C ILE A 531 15.05 -20.75 20.02
N GLY A 532 14.58 -19.55 20.36
CA GLY A 532 14.60 -18.94 21.67
C GLY A 532 13.41 -19.38 22.51
N ASP A 533 12.67 -18.44 23.09
CA ASP A 533 11.50 -18.68 23.95
C ASP A 533 10.18 -18.64 23.17
N ASN A 534 9.14 -19.32 23.67
CA ASN A 534 7.75 -19.19 23.21
C ASN A 534 7.51 -19.51 21.72
N VAL A 535 8.29 -20.41 21.12
CA VAL A 535 8.11 -20.79 19.71
C VAL A 535 7.24 -22.04 19.56
N LEU A 536 6.26 -21.94 18.67
CA LEU A 536 5.46 -23.08 18.20
C LEU A 536 5.84 -23.41 16.76
N VAL A 537 6.24 -24.65 16.53
CA VAL A 537 6.39 -25.26 15.20
C VAL A 537 5.34 -26.35 15.09
N GLU A 538 4.39 -26.20 14.16
CA GLU A 538 3.25 -27.10 14.05
C GLU A 538 2.94 -27.46 12.60
N GLY A 539 2.64 -28.72 12.30
CA GLY A 539 2.14 -29.07 10.96
C GLY A 539 3.18 -28.88 9.87
N LEU A 540 4.48 -28.99 10.18
CA LEU A 540 5.52 -28.92 9.14
C LEU A 540 5.63 -30.26 8.42
N MET A 541 5.67 -30.19 7.09
CA MET A 541 6.02 -31.32 6.25
C MET A 541 7.36 -31.01 5.58
N VAL A 542 8.43 -31.66 6.03
CA VAL A 542 9.78 -31.46 5.51
C VAL A 542 10.22 -32.70 4.73
N GLU A 543 10.46 -32.51 3.44
CA GLU A 543 10.89 -33.56 2.52
C GLU A 543 12.25 -33.22 1.90
N ASN A 544 13.02 -34.25 1.56
CA ASN A 544 14.30 -34.09 0.87
C ASN A 544 15.24 -33.07 1.54
N HIS A 545 15.18 -32.96 2.88
CA HIS A 545 15.94 -31.95 3.62
C HIS A 545 17.44 -32.10 3.34
N ARG A 546 18.09 -31.02 2.95
CA ARG A 546 19.51 -31.00 2.62
C ARG A 546 20.34 -31.14 3.88
N VAL A 547 21.46 -31.82 3.76
CA VAL A 547 22.42 -32.02 4.85
C VAL A 547 23.80 -31.51 4.43
N LEU A 548 24.68 -31.26 5.39
CA LEU A 548 26.08 -31.01 5.07
C LEU A 548 26.74 -32.29 4.55
N SER A 549 27.64 -32.15 3.57
CA SER A 549 28.43 -33.28 3.03
C SER A 549 29.43 -33.84 4.04
N SER A 550 29.82 -33.05 5.04
CA SER A 550 30.64 -33.46 6.18
C SER A 550 30.39 -32.54 7.39
N GLY A 551 30.59 -33.06 8.60
CA GLY A 551 30.43 -32.29 9.85
C GLY A 551 29.04 -32.40 10.49
N THR A 552 28.90 -31.79 11.67
CA THR A 552 27.68 -31.83 12.49
C THR A 552 26.82 -30.59 12.27
N PHE A 553 25.50 -30.75 12.17
CA PHE A 553 24.51 -29.68 12.14
C PHE A 553 23.23 -30.13 12.85
N ASN A 554 22.37 -29.17 13.22
CA ASN A 554 21.05 -29.46 13.75
C ASN A 554 20.03 -28.69 12.93
N VAL A 555 18.89 -29.30 12.62
CA VAL A 555 17.85 -28.63 11.81
C VAL A 555 17.17 -27.53 12.61
N PHE A 556 16.72 -27.84 13.82
CA PHE A 556 16.29 -26.87 14.82
C PHE A 556 17.19 -26.94 16.05
N SER A 557 17.81 -25.82 16.41
CA SER A 557 18.50 -25.66 17.69
C SER A 557 17.57 -24.96 18.67
N VAL A 558 17.32 -25.52 19.85
CA VAL A 558 16.34 -25.03 20.83
C VAL A 558 17.04 -24.71 22.14
N SER A 559 16.91 -23.45 22.58
CA SER A 559 17.61 -22.94 23.76
C SER A 559 16.69 -22.31 24.83
N GLY A 560 15.53 -21.77 24.45
CA GLY A 560 14.60 -21.14 25.38
C GLY A 560 13.49 -22.05 25.92
N LYS A 561 12.56 -21.44 26.65
CA LYS A 561 11.40 -22.01 27.35
C LYS A 561 10.13 -21.99 26.50
N ASN A 562 9.14 -22.76 26.93
CA ASN A 562 7.78 -22.81 26.37
C ASN A 562 7.74 -23.10 24.86
N ASN A 563 8.70 -23.90 24.39
CA ASN A 563 8.77 -24.30 22.99
C ASN A 563 7.97 -25.58 22.74
N VAL A 564 7.30 -25.62 21.57
CA VAL A 564 6.49 -26.76 21.16
C VAL A 564 6.79 -27.07 19.69
N ILE A 565 7.11 -28.33 19.41
CA ILE A 565 7.21 -28.86 18.05
C ILE A 565 6.21 -30.02 17.93
N ARG A 566 5.16 -29.88 17.11
CA ARG A 566 4.11 -30.92 17.08
C ARG A 566 3.46 -31.14 15.72
N ASN A 567 2.89 -32.32 15.52
CA ASN A 567 2.18 -32.68 14.29
C ASN A 567 3.05 -32.47 13.05
N CYS A 568 4.34 -32.84 13.12
CA CYS A 568 5.30 -32.60 12.03
C CYS A 568 5.79 -33.91 11.41
N GLU A 569 6.17 -33.85 10.14
CA GLU A 569 6.83 -34.92 9.41
C GLU A 569 8.17 -34.43 8.90
N PHE A 570 9.24 -35.14 9.25
CA PHE A 570 10.61 -34.75 8.91
C PHE A 570 11.32 -35.88 8.18
N SER A 571 11.81 -35.61 6.96
CA SER A 571 12.47 -36.62 6.14
C SER A 571 13.69 -36.09 5.38
N THR A 572 14.76 -36.89 5.35
CA THR A 572 15.90 -36.69 4.46
C THR A 572 16.49 -38.00 3.95
N PRO A 573 16.70 -38.17 2.64
CA PRO A 573 17.44 -39.32 2.11
C PRO A 573 18.97 -39.14 2.22
N TYR A 574 19.45 -37.97 2.64
CA TYR A 574 20.85 -37.59 2.48
C TYR A 574 21.68 -37.69 3.77
N GLY A 575 21.07 -37.88 4.95
CA GLY A 575 21.78 -37.79 6.22
C GLY A 575 22.65 -39.00 6.59
N SER A 576 23.16 -39.01 7.82
CA SER A 576 23.99 -40.10 8.36
C SER A 576 23.57 -40.43 9.79
N ASN A 577 23.65 -41.72 10.16
CA ASN A 577 23.32 -42.21 11.50
C ASN A 577 24.50 -42.11 12.50
N SER A 578 25.61 -41.45 12.14
CA SER A 578 26.85 -41.42 12.93
C SER A 578 27.61 -40.09 12.91
N ASN A 579 27.03 -39.00 12.38
CA ASN A 579 27.72 -37.73 12.08
C ASN A 579 27.47 -36.58 13.08
N GLY A 580 26.74 -36.84 14.15
CA GLY A 580 26.43 -35.91 15.22
C GLY A 580 25.12 -35.15 15.03
N CYS A 581 24.38 -35.36 13.95
CA CYS A 581 23.28 -34.50 13.52
C CYS A 581 21.91 -34.88 14.08
N ALA A 582 21.04 -33.88 14.23
CA ALA A 582 19.69 -34.08 14.72
C ALA A 582 18.65 -33.17 14.05
N TRP A 583 17.39 -33.63 14.02
CA TRP A 583 16.27 -32.76 13.64
C TRP A 583 16.02 -31.68 14.69
N ILE A 584 16.01 -32.07 15.95
CA ILE A 584 15.78 -31.16 17.07
C ILE A 584 16.94 -31.31 18.05
N ALA A 585 17.66 -30.23 18.33
CA ALA A 585 18.75 -30.23 19.29
C ALA A 585 18.46 -29.26 20.43
N GLN A 586 18.22 -29.80 21.62
CA GLN A 586 18.05 -29.02 22.84
C GLN A 586 19.41 -28.74 23.47
N SER A 587 19.76 -27.47 23.63
CA SER A 587 21.02 -27.04 24.25
C SER A 587 20.89 -26.56 25.70
N SER A 588 19.67 -26.54 26.25
CA SER A 588 19.39 -25.97 27.59
C SER A 588 18.46 -26.85 28.43
N THR A 589 18.37 -26.55 29.73
CA THR A 589 17.45 -27.18 30.69
C THR A 589 16.03 -26.60 30.68
N ALA A 590 15.72 -25.70 29.75
CA ALA A 590 14.39 -25.13 29.59
C ALA A 590 13.33 -26.21 29.27
N ASP A 591 12.04 -25.89 29.14
CA ASP A 591 11.00 -26.84 28.73
C ASP A 591 10.85 -26.90 27.19
N LEU A 592 10.59 -28.10 26.66
CA LEU A 592 10.31 -28.38 25.25
C LEU A 592 9.30 -29.52 25.20
N ARG A 593 8.26 -29.34 24.40
CA ARG A 593 7.26 -30.36 24.10
C ARG A 593 7.42 -30.80 22.66
N VAL A 594 7.55 -32.10 22.43
CA VAL A 594 7.58 -32.68 21.09
C VAL A 594 6.50 -33.74 20.99
N GLU A 595 5.49 -33.51 20.14
CA GLU A 595 4.25 -34.31 20.15
C GLU A 595 3.82 -34.69 18.73
N ASN A 596 3.51 -35.95 18.48
CA ASN A 596 3.02 -36.43 17.16
C ASN A 596 3.99 -36.06 16.02
N VAL A 597 5.24 -36.52 16.12
CA VAL A 597 6.27 -36.24 15.10
C VAL A 597 6.74 -37.53 14.46
N THR A 598 6.72 -37.56 13.12
CA THR A 598 7.25 -38.66 12.32
C THR A 598 8.64 -38.30 11.79
N PHE A 599 9.62 -39.16 12.07
CA PHE A 599 11.00 -39.04 11.59
C PHE A 599 11.26 -40.09 10.50
N GLY A 600 11.60 -39.64 9.29
CA GLY A 600 11.87 -40.47 8.12
C GLY A 600 13.27 -40.25 7.54
N GLY A 601 13.70 -41.19 6.71
CA GLY A 601 15.01 -41.14 6.05
C GLY A 601 16.16 -41.46 7.02
N LYS A 602 17.28 -40.74 6.92
CA LYS A 602 18.53 -41.06 7.65
C LYS A 602 19.05 -39.89 8.47
N MET A 603 19.23 -40.07 9.79
CA MET A 603 19.83 -39.07 10.69
C MET A 603 20.37 -39.74 11.95
N GLN A 604 21.36 -39.19 12.65
CA GLN A 604 21.83 -39.81 13.89
C GLN A 604 20.76 -39.74 14.98
N TRP A 605 20.13 -38.58 15.14
CA TRP A 605 19.06 -38.40 16.12
C TRP A 605 17.82 -37.72 15.55
N GLY A 606 16.65 -38.14 16.01
CA GLY A 606 15.45 -37.30 15.93
C GLY A 606 15.60 -36.09 16.86
N ILE A 607 15.88 -36.37 18.13
CA ILE A 607 16.05 -35.39 19.19
C ILE A 607 17.39 -35.61 19.89
N LYS A 608 18.21 -34.56 20.00
CA LYS A 608 19.53 -34.55 20.64
C LYS A 608 19.55 -33.59 21.83
N GLY A 609 20.25 -33.95 22.89
CA GLY A 609 20.39 -33.13 24.10
C GLY A 609 21.25 -33.80 25.17
N ALA A 610 21.86 -33.00 26.06
CA ALA A 610 22.53 -33.54 27.23
C ALA A 610 21.50 -34.15 28.21
N PRO A 611 21.87 -35.13 29.05
CA PRO A 611 20.95 -35.70 30.05
C PRO A 611 20.28 -34.64 30.95
N SER A 612 21.01 -33.58 31.31
CA SER A 612 20.47 -32.44 32.06
C SER A 612 19.41 -31.64 31.29
N ALA A 613 19.47 -31.62 29.96
CA ALA A 613 18.53 -30.92 29.10
C ALA A 613 17.15 -31.63 29.02
N PHE A 614 17.04 -32.89 29.43
CA PHE A 614 15.80 -33.68 29.32
C PHE A 614 14.91 -33.68 30.59
N GLN A 615 15.29 -32.93 31.62
CA GLN A 615 14.64 -32.98 32.95
C GLN A 615 13.15 -32.56 32.99
N TYR A 616 12.71 -31.68 32.09
CA TYR A 616 11.36 -31.09 32.10
C TYR A 616 10.61 -31.26 30.75
N LYS A 617 10.94 -32.30 29.98
CA LYS A 617 10.49 -32.47 28.60
C LYS A 617 9.33 -33.46 28.48
N LYS A 618 8.40 -33.19 27.56
CA LYS A 618 7.29 -34.10 27.22
C LYS A 618 7.43 -34.52 25.77
N PHE A 619 7.82 -35.77 25.56
CA PHE A 619 7.87 -36.41 24.24
C PHE A 619 6.71 -37.38 24.12
N LYS A 620 5.87 -37.21 23.11
CA LYS A 620 4.64 -37.97 22.92
C LYS A 620 4.44 -38.39 21.48
N ASN A 621 4.08 -39.65 21.25
CA ASN A 621 3.77 -40.18 19.92
C ASN A 621 4.87 -39.86 18.88
N LEU A 622 6.13 -40.20 19.18
CA LEU A 622 7.22 -40.10 18.21
C LEU A 622 7.27 -41.38 17.38
N VAL A 623 7.32 -41.23 16.06
CA VAL A 623 7.24 -42.36 15.11
C VAL A 623 8.45 -42.35 14.19
N LEU A 624 9.00 -43.53 13.88
CA LEU A 624 9.92 -43.71 12.76
C LEU A 624 9.12 -44.15 11.53
N ALA A 625 9.33 -43.49 10.40
CA ALA A 625 8.78 -43.93 9.13
C ALA A 625 9.42 -45.26 8.69
N ASP A 626 8.71 -46.03 7.87
CA ASP A 626 9.22 -47.29 7.33
C ASP A 626 10.54 -47.08 6.59
N GLY A 627 11.55 -47.89 6.93
CA GLY A 627 12.89 -47.80 6.34
C GLY A 627 13.76 -46.65 6.86
N ALA A 628 13.34 -45.94 7.91
CA ALA A 628 14.19 -44.93 8.55
C ALA A 628 15.44 -45.56 9.20
N ASP A 629 16.60 -44.93 8.99
CA ASP A 629 17.91 -45.37 9.49
C ASP A 629 18.46 -44.34 10.49
N TYR A 630 18.30 -44.63 11.77
CA TYR A 630 18.67 -43.73 12.87
C TYR A 630 19.61 -44.41 13.86
N GLY A 631 20.50 -43.62 14.46
CA GLY A 631 21.28 -44.08 15.61
C GLY A 631 20.36 -44.30 16.81
N GLU A 632 19.61 -43.25 17.19
CA GLU A 632 18.54 -43.31 18.20
C GLU A 632 17.46 -42.26 17.85
N ILE A 633 16.19 -42.48 18.22
CA ILE A 633 15.17 -41.43 18.06
C ILE A 633 15.44 -40.25 19.00
N VAL A 634 15.76 -40.55 20.27
CA VAL A 634 16.12 -39.56 21.30
C VAL A 634 17.47 -39.95 21.89
N GLN A 635 18.42 -39.02 21.85
CA GLN A 635 19.78 -39.25 22.36
C GLN A 635 19.75 -39.69 23.83
N GLY A 636 20.37 -40.83 24.14
CA GLY A 636 20.49 -41.35 25.50
C GLY A 636 19.31 -42.18 25.98
N GLY A 637 18.45 -42.67 25.08
CA GLY A 637 17.47 -43.72 25.38
C GLY A 637 16.29 -43.29 26.26
N PHE A 638 15.94 -42.00 26.30
CA PHE A 638 14.81 -41.51 27.09
C PHE A 638 13.47 -42.03 26.54
N SER A 639 12.64 -42.58 27.43
CA SER A 639 11.28 -43.06 27.12
C SER A 639 10.43 -41.95 26.50
N VAL A 640 9.89 -42.23 25.32
CA VAL A 640 8.79 -41.46 24.72
C VAL A 640 7.50 -41.97 25.36
N ASP A 641 6.63 -41.05 25.77
CA ASP A 641 5.40 -41.27 26.53
C ASP A 641 5.59 -41.77 27.97
N GLY A 642 4.94 -41.08 28.90
CA GLY A 642 5.03 -41.26 30.35
C GLY A 642 4.52 -42.58 30.91
N LEU A 643 4.50 -43.66 30.12
CA LEU A 643 4.36 -45.06 30.55
C LEU A 643 5.19 -45.95 29.60
N PRO A 644 6.12 -46.79 30.10
CA PRO A 644 6.96 -47.63 29.25
C PRO A 644 6.10 -48.76 28.66
N THR A 645 5.73 -48.63 27.38
CA THR A 645 5.13 -49.76 26.65
C THR A 645 5.95 -50.09 25.40
N ARG A 646 6.59 -51.26 25.51
CA ARG A 646 6.99 -52.16 24.42
C ARG A 646 8.29 -51.83 23.66
N LEU A 647 9.38 -52.30 24.27
CA LEU A 647 10.65 -52.67 23.63
C LEU A 647 10.40 -53.62 22.44
N ILE A 648 10.63 -53.15 21.22
CA ILE A 648 11.09 -54.00 20.12
C ILE A 648 12.49 -53.51 19.76
N ASN A 649 13.48 -54.33 20.15
CA ASN A 649 14.86 -54.37 19.66
C ASN A 649 15.60 -53.01 19.52
N ASN A 650 16.25 -52.52 20.58
CA ASN A 650 17.66 -52.80 20.88
C ASN A 650 18.20 -51.89 22.01
N SER A 651 18.98 -52.51 22.91
CA SER A 651 20.12 -51.96 23.69
C SER A 651 20.09 -50.52 24.22
N GLY A 652 19.49 -50.32 25.39
CA GLY A 652 19.68 -49.15 26.26
C GLY A 652 18.95 -49.37 27.58
N GLY A 653 19.62 -49.99 28.56
CA GLY A 653 18.99 -50.56 29.75
C GLY A 653 18.18 -49.56 30.57
N ALA A 654 16.85 -49.74 30.59
CA ALA A 654 16.17 -49.93 31.87
C ALA A 654 17.06 -50.84 32.71
N VAL A 655 17.35 -50.47 33.97
CA VAL A 655 18.24 -51.25 34.85
C VAL A 655 17.72 -52.68 34.90
N THR A 656 18.23 -53.51 33.99
CA THR A 656 18.08 -54.96 33.95
C THR A 656 19.29 -55.42 34.69
N LEU A 657 19.26 -55.27 36.01
CA LEU A 657 20.33 -55.84 36.81
C LEU A 657 20.15 -57.34 36.67
N MET A 658 21.13 -57.95 35.99
CA MET A 658 21.29 -59.39 35.98
C MET A 658 22.40 -59.72 36.96
N GLN A 659 22.09 -60.53 37.97
CA GLN A 659 23.09 -61.12 38.84
C GLN A 659 22.88 -62.63 38.90
N GLU A 660 23.99 -63.37 38.91
CA GLU A 660 23.98 -64.77 39.27
C GLU A 660 23.92 -64.89 40.79
N VAL A 661 22.93 -65.62 41.29
CA VAL A 661 22.71 -65.84 42.72
C VAL A 661 22.89 -67.32 43.00
N ALA A 662 23.98 -67.67 43.67
CA ALA A 662 24.30 -69.05 44.01
C ALA A 662 23.22 -69.65 44.92
N ALA A 663 23.08 -70.98 44.87
CA ALA A 663 22.17 -71.71 45.74
C ALA A 663 22.41 -71.34 47.22
N ASN A 664 21.32 -71.08 47.95
CA ASN A 664 21.32 -70.74 49.37
C ASN A 664 22.04 -69.43 49.75
N THR A 665 22.19 -68.50 48.80
CA THR A 665 22.82 -67.19 49.03
C THR A 665 21.86 -66.02 48.76
N THR A 666 22.25 -64.84 49.23
CA THR A 666 21.53 -63.58 49.00
C THR A 666 22.37 -62.66 48.13
N ALA A 667 21.77 -62.11 47.09
CA ALA A 667 22.32 -61.05 46.26
C ALA A 667 21.64 -59.71 46.56
N ILE A 668 22.40 -58.62 46.43
CA ILE A 668 21.90 -57.26 46.64
C ILE A 668 21.94 -56.50 45.32
N PHE A 669 20.77 -56.07 44.88
CA PHE A 669 20.52 -55.22 43.73
C PHE A 669 20.49 -53.77 44.21
N ARG A 670 21.62 -53.08 44.07
CA ARG A 670 21.80 -51.73 44.62
C ARG A 670 21.12 -50.65 43.78
N GLY A 671 20.54 -49.65 44.43
CA GLY A 671 19.99 -48.45 43.79
C GLY A 671 18.83 -48.73 42.82
N CYS A 672 18.07 -49.80 43.02
CA CYS A 672 16.96 -50.18 42.13
C CYS A 672 15.60 -49.63 42.60
N ILE A 673 15.54 -49.04 43.79
CA ILE A 673 14.32 -48.46 44.39
C ILE A 673 14.55 -46.97 44.64
N HIS A 674 13.65 -46.12 44.13
CA HIS A 674 13.65 -44.67 44.36
C HIS A 674 12.21 -44.20 44.61
N GLY A 675 11.86 -43.86 45.86
CA GLY A 675 10.46 -43.59 46.20
C GLY A 675 9.64 -44.88 46.18
N SER A 676 8.41 -44.81 45.67
CA SER A 676 7.57 -45.98 45.42
C SER A 676 7.92 -46.61 44.07
N ALA A 677 8.11 -47.92 44.01
CA ALA A 677 8.52 -48.65 42.81
C ALA A 677 7.71 -49.92 42.58
N SER A 678 7.47 -50.25 41.31
CA SER A 678 7.02 -51.56 40.85
C SER A 678 8.19 -52.32 40.25
N LEU A 679 8.49 -53.48 40.82
CA LEU A 679 9.56 -54.37 40.41
C LEU A 679 8.99 -55.54 39.63
N THR A 680 9.55 -55.84 38.47
CA THR A 680 9.32 -57.08 37.72
C THR A 680 10.58 -57.93 37.76
N ILE A 681 10.45 -59.17 38.24
CA ILE A 681 11.56 -60.09 38.46
C ILE A 681 11.35 -61.31 37.59
N ARG A 682 12.40 -61.71 36.86
CA ARG A 682 12.47 -62.97 36.12
C ARG A 682 13.70 -63.74 36.55
N VAL A 683 13.56 -65.04 36.72
CA VAL A 683 14.61 -65.93 37.19
C VAL A 683 14.76 -67.07 36.20
N GLU A 684 16.00 -67.33 35.82
CA GLU A 684 16.40 -68.41 34.92
C GLU A 684 17.46 -69.29 35.59
N ASN A 685 17.53 -70.56 35.23
CA ASN A 685 18.63 -71.42 35.68
C ASN A 685 19.91 -71.09 34.88
N SER A 686 21.05 -71.68 35.26
CA SER A 686 22.32 -71.45 34.55
C SER A 686 22.27 -71.77 33.05
N ALA A 687 21.36 -72.66 32.61
CA ALA A 687 21.13 -73.03 31.22
C ALA A 687 20.15 -72.10 30.46
N GLY A 688 19.65 -71.03 31.11
CA GLY A 688 18.73 -70.06 30.50
C GLY A 688 17.26 -70.51 30.44
N ALA A 689 16.90 -71.59 31.13
CA ALA A 689 15.51 -72.03 31.21
C ALA A 689 14.77 -71.24 32.30
N TYR A 690 13.48 -70.93 32.05
CA TYR A 690 12.60 -70.25 33.01
C TYR A 690 12.48 -71.02 34.34
N VAL A 691 12.67 -70.33 35.47
CA VAL A 691 12.54 -70.87 36.83
C VAL A 691 11.49 -70.13 37.65
N GLY A 692 11.28 -68.85 37.38
CA GLY A 692 10.19 -68.11 38.00
C GLY A 692 10.07 -66.67 37.55
N ALA A 693 8.91 -66.07 37.83
CA ALA A 693 8.71 -64.63 37.65
C ALA A 693 7.70 -64.08 38.67
N ALA A 694 7.93 -62.84 39.11
CA ALA A 694 7.05 -62.14 40.02
C ALA A 694 7.04 -60.63 39.75
N THR A 695 5.98 -59.96 40.16
CA THR A 695 5.90 -58.51 40.29
C THR A 695 5.71 -58.14 41.75
N ALA A 696 6.38 -57.09 42.21
CA ALA A 696 6.28 -56.59 43.57
C ALA A 696 6.19 -55.06 43.61
N LEU A 697 5.38 -54.52 44.52
CA LEU A 697 5.38 -53.11 44.87
C LEU A 697 6.30 -52.91 46.08
N THR A 698 7.12 -51.87 46.03
CA THR A 698 8.07 -51.53 47.08
C THR A 698 8.11 -50.01 47.28
N ASP A 699 8.66 -49.57 48.39
CA ASP A 699 8.97 -48.17 48.66
C ASP A 699 10.30 -48.10 49.43
N PHE A 700 11.06 -47.02 49.27
CA PHE A 700 12.33 -46.85 49.99
C PHE A 700 12.16 -46.86 51.53
N SER A 701 10.95 -46.55 52.02
CA SER A 701 10.59 -46.51 53.44
C SER A 701 10.12 -47.86 54.01
N ILE A 702 9.93 -48.90 53.18
CA ILE A 702 9.49 -50.23 53.65
C ILE A 702 10.56 -51.28 53.46
N SER A 703 10.61 -52.27 54.37
CA SER A 703 11.58 -53.37 54.33
C SER A 703 11.06 -54.64 53.67
N THR A 704 9.73 -54.74 53.49
CA THR A 704 9.05 -55.91 52.95
C THR A 704 8.22 -55.51 51.73
N PRO A 705 8.68 -55.83 50.50
CA PRO A 705 7.92 -55.58 49.28
C PRO A 705 6.57 -56.31 49.30
N GLN A 706 5.53 -55.75 48.70
CA GLN A 706 4.27 -56.44 48.47
C GLN A 706 4.31 -57.15 47.11
N ILE A 707 4.33 -58.48 47.09
CA ILE A 707 4.20 -59.24 45.83
C ILE A 707 2.77 -59.06 45.29
N THR A 708 2.66 -58.51 44.10
CA THR A 708 1.38 -58.26 43.40
C THR A 708 1.10 -59.27 42.29
N GLY A 709 2.11 -60.02 41.86
CA GLY A 709 2.01 -61.11 40.90
C GLY A 709 3.11 -62.13 41.15
N ASN A 710 2.78 -63.42 41.12
CA ASN A 710 3.73 -64.51 41.39
C ASN A 710 3.43 -65.67 40.43
N LEU A 711 3.98 -65.59 39.23
CA LEU A 711 3.60 -66.48 38.13
C LEU A 711 4.00 -67.94 38.40
N SER A 712 5.10 -68.14 39.11
CA SER A 712 5.67 -69.44 39.44
C SER A 712 5.33 -69.92 40.86
N ASN A 713 4.56 -69.14 41.64
CA ASN A 713 4.19 -69.42 43.03
C ASN A 713 5.35 -69.73 43.99
N ASN A 714 6.60 -69.44 43.60
CA ASN A 714 7.81 -69.73 44.37
C ASN A 714 8.48 -68.47 44.96
N PHE A 715 7.89 -67.28 44.78
CA PHE A 715 8.35 -66.06 45.45
C PHE A 715 7.67 -65.84 46.81
N SER A 716 8.41 -65.26 47.74
CA SER A 716 7.95 -64.84 49.07
C SER A 716 8.56 -63.46 49.40
N ALA A 717 7.78 -62.59 50.05
CA ALA A 717 8.26 -61.30 50.53
C ALA A 717 8.62 -61.35 52.01
N GLY A 718 9.78 -60.81 52.37
CA GLY A 718 10.30 -60.82 53.74
C GLY A 718 10.83 -62.18 54.20
N GLY A 719 11.70 -62.17 55.21
CA GLY A 719 12.40 -63.35 55.70
C GLY A 719 13.49 -63.87 54.74
N SER A 720 14.16 -64.95 55.12
CA SER A 720 15.23 -65.56 54.32
C SER A 720 14.98 -67.02 53.94
N GLY A 721 13.89 -67.65 54.38
CA GLY A 721 13.61 -69.07 54.12
C GLY A 721 14.63 -70.05 54.73
N THR A 722 14.50 -71.32 54.37
CA THR A 722 15.41 -72.41 54.78
C THR A 722 16.20 -72.90 53.56
N PRO A 723 17.51 -73.23 53.69
CA PRO A 723 18.27 -73.81 52.59
C PRO A 723 17.54 -74.98 51.89
N GLY A 724 17.36 -74.90 50.57
CA GLY A 724 16.74 -75.95 49.76
C GLY A 724 15.21 -75.97 49.71
N ASP A 725 14.50 -74.99 50.29
CA ASP A 725 13.03 -74.93 50.25
C ASP A 725 12.43 -74.64 48.86
N GLY A 726 13.27 -74.38 47.85
CA GLY A 726 12.86 -74.22 46.46
C GLY A 726 12.26 -72.84 46.14
N ARG A 727 12.35 -71.87 47.06
CA ARG A 727 11.71 -70.55 46.92
C ARG A 727 12.73 -69.42 46.74
N PHE A 728 12.20 -68.26 46.34
CA PHE A 728 12.93 -67.00 46.23
C PHE A 728 12.35 -66.01 47.23
N TYR A 729 13.22 -65.38 48.02
CA TYR A 729 12.80 -64.38 49.01
C TYR A 729 13.29 -63.01 48.62
N ILE A 730 12.39 -62.02 48.66
CA ILE A 730 12.73 -60.62 48.38
C ILE A 730 12.49 -59.73 49.59
N SER A 731 13.43 -58.84 49.87
CA SER A 731 13.32 -57.79 50.88
C SER A 731 13.97 -56.50 50.39
N SER A 732 13.62 -55.36 50.96
CA SER A 732 14.15 -54.05 50.57
C SER A 732 14.84 -53.36 51.74
N SER A 733 15.80 -52.49 51.46
CA SER A 733 16.41 -51.58 52.45
C SER A 733 16.88 -50.31 51.75
N GLY A 734 16.24 -49.17 52.06
CA GLY A 734 16.50 -47.92 51.36
C GLY A 734 16.30 -48.09 49.85
N ASN A 735 17.37 -47.87 49.08
CA ASN A 735 17.31 -47.95 47.61
C ASN A 735 17.62 -49.36 47.05
N ASP A 736 17.86 -50.35 47.92
CA ASP A 736 18.38 -51.66 47.51
C ASP A 736 17.35 -52.78 47.68
N LEU A 737 17.37 -53.74 46.75
CA LEU A 737 16.60 -54.99 46.84
C LEU A 737 17.54 -56.16 47.17
N SER A 738 17.21 -56.92 48.21
CA SER A 738 17.85 -58.20 48.51
C SER A 738 17.04 -59.34 47.91
N PHE A 739 17.70 -60.23 47.19
CA PHE A 739 17.11 -61.45 46.61
C PHE A 739 17.84 -62.67 47.18
N THR A 740 17.12 -63.56 47.85
CA THR A 740 17.67 -64.80 48.41
C THR A 740 17.22 -65.99 47.58
N ASN A 741 18.17 -66.75 47.06
CA ASN A 741 17.93 -67.98 46.33
C ASN A 741 17.97 -69.19 47.29
N ARG A 742 16.84 -69.88 47.51
CA ARG A 742 16.76 -71.13 48.29
C ARG A 742 16.51 -72.37 47.43
N THR A 743 16.72 -72.27 46.12
CA THR A 743 16.74 -73.43 45.23
C THR A 743 18.09 -74.16 45.32
N THR A 744 18.17 -75.34 44.71
CA THR A 744 19.36 -76.22 44.75
C THR A 744 20.47 -75.83 43.77
N GLY A 745 20.24 -74.85 42.88
CA GLY A 745 21.20 -74.42 41.86
C GLY A 745 21.38 -72.91 41.79
N THR A 746 22.45 -72.47 41.14
CA THR A 746 22.65 -71.05 40.80
C THR A 746 21.61 -70.59 39.79
N VAL A 747 21.08 -69.39 39.99
CA VAL A 747 20.09 -68.79 39.09
C VAL A 747 20.56 -67.43 38.58
N LYS A 748 20.12 -67.06 37.38
CA LYS A 748 20.26 -65.72 36.81
C LYS A 748 18.99 -64.95 37.11
N VAL A 749 19.12 -63.85 37.86
CA VAL A 749 17.98 -63.02 38.27
C VAL A 749 18.02 -61.74 37.47
N TYR A 750 16.98 -61.49 36.69
CA TYR A 750 16.75 -60.29 35.92
C TYR A 750 15.73 -59.43 36.67
N LEU A 751 16.14 -58.23 37.06
CA LEU A 751 15.29 -57.26 37.75
C LEU A 751 15.00 -56.09 36.82
N ILE A 752 13.73 -55.72 36.66
CA ILE A 752 13.29 -54.47 36.03
C ILE A 752 12.56 -53.66 37.10
N SER A 753 12.94 -52.40 37.28
CA SER A 753 12.28 -51.49 38.22
C SER A 753 11.60 -50.32 37.50
N ILE A 754 10.37 -50.02 37.90
CA ILE A 754 9.59 -48.85 37.45
C ILE A 754 9.31 -48.01 38.69
N ASN A 755 9.97 -46.86 38.81
CA ASN A 755 9.79 -45.96 39.93
C ASN A 755 8.70 -44.93 39.62
N ALA A 756 7.74 -44.74 40.52
CA ALA A 756 6.80 -43.65 40.46
C ALA A 756 7.48 -42.38 40.99
N LYS A 757 7.60 -41.35 40.15
CA LYS A 757 7.96 -40.00 40.63
C LYS A 757 6.77 -39.47 41.43
N MET A 758 6.91 -39.39 42.76
CA MET A 758 6.24 -38.37 43.56
C MET A 758 7.26 -37.33 43.98
#